data_AF-T0QSD0-F1
#
_entry.id   AF-T0QSD0-F1
#
_cell.length_a   1.000
_cell.length_b   1.000
_cell.length_c   1.000
_cell.angle_alpha   90.00
_cell.angle_beta   90.00
_cell.angle_gamma   90.00
#
_symmetry.space_group_name_H-M   'P 1'
#
loop_
_entity.id
_entity.type
_entity.pdbx_description
1 polymer ?
#
loop_
_entity_poly.entity_id
_entity_poly.type
_entity_poly.pdbx_seq_one_letter_code
_entity_poly.pdbx_strand_id
1 'polypeptide(L)'
;MDPTTMTDEGMDLTQEMEAISREKERVARIARVAEEKYAAKQKALEAEAKKPKFMTKAEREAAALARLQQQRTKTAPAVASTTPMPSASKYSKFDETSLDRHRDSERVKHDARSNRRPDAKAATPLLTDQEKELAQLKEQYLGKKVAKKKIIKASEKFAKNFQFDWDATDDTSTELNPLYKRREVNLLFGRGYMAGVDLREQRKRNNFITELTRKRQLELKADDEANGMSSELVARRQRERERELQRMQEREANREAESVKLAQSAALHWSEKALLDMSERDWRIFREDFDIILRGGRAPRPLRKWNEAVLPAPLFRAITEMGFERPSPIQMQGIPVGLERRDIIGIAETGSGKTAAFVIPIIAYLCQLPANMIARTADEGPLALIMAPTRELALQIEQETIKLAKYTTVGEGENAHMIKTVAVVGGQSKEEQAFKVREGIDIIIGTPGRLNDVIENRYLVLNQCNYVVLDEADRMIDMGFEQQVVDVLETMGGLLKSENEDELEQQLQVAENQFKFRVTMMFSATMPPEVERLAKTFLRHPSIVKIGDETSGKNKRIDQQVWFMPGGKKRSKLMETIRDVLRAPRASRDKTDAPKIIIFVNVKKECDTVARAVGSEGFRATILHGGKSQDQREDSLKGFRDGTYDLLVATDVAGRGLDIPDVTHVINYDVPTKIQNYCHRIGRTGRAGKEGVAISFLTDQDEEIMYDLKQYLEACEMPVPKELAHHAMAKAPAGARDEKGNVIAKTKRDTIIYS
;
A
#
# COMPACT_ATOMS: atom_id res chain seq x y z
N MET A 1 -4.99 129.14 53.80
CA MET A 1 -4.53 129.69 52.51
C MET A 1 -4.48 128.52 51.54
N ASP A 2 -5.27 128.65 50.47
CA ASP A 2 -5.40 127.86 49.22
C ASP A 2 -4.07 127.32 48.60
N PRO A 3 -4.08 126.54 47.48
CA PRO A 3 -4.95 125.43 47.02
C PRO A 3 -4.17 124.30 46.25
N THR A 4 -4.90 123.34 45.64
CA THR A 4 -4.57 122.50 44.42
C THR A 4 -3.46 121.42 44.52
N THR A 5 -3.45 120.24 43.87
CA THR A 5 -4.03 119.75 42.59
C THR A 5 -3.80 118.23 42.43
N MET A 6 -4.86 117.51 42.08
CA MET A 6 -4.97 116.46 41.05
C MET A 6 -3.75 116.13 40.17
N THR A 7 -3.49 114.83 39.95
CA THR A 7 -2.96 114.30 38.67
C THR A 7 -3.49 112.88 38.40
N ASP A 8 -3.82 112.68 37.13
CA ASP A 8 -4.52 111.60 36.43
C ASP A 8 -3.98 110.16 36.63
N GLU A 9 -4.89 109.20 36.75
CA GLU A 9 -4.65 107.75 36.69
C GLU A 9 -4.91 107.23 35.27
N GLY A 10 -3.91 106.57 34.68
CA GLY A 10 -4.06 105.84 33.41
C GLY A 10 -2.84 105.00 33.09
N MET A 11 -2.72 103.82 33.70
CA MET A 11 -1.65 102.85 33.42
C MET A 11 -2.20 101.51 32.90
N ASP A 12 -2.21 101.43 31.57
CA ASP A 12 -1.92 100.31 30.65
C ASP A 12 -2.22 98.84 31.07
N LEU A 13 -3.50 98.44 30.99
CA LEU A 13 -4.03 97.07 31.14
C LEU A 13 -3.42 96.03 30.17
N THR A 14 -2.74 96.45 29.10
CA THR A 14 -2.19 95.53 28.09
C THR A 14 -0.94 94.81 28.58
N GLN A 15 -0.14 95.44 29.44
CA GLN A 15 1.08 94.85 29.99
C GLN A 15 0.78 93.75 31.03
N GLU A 16 -0.29 93.89 31.81
CA GLU A 16 -0.72 92.86 32.76
C GLU A 16 -1.24 91.60 32.05
N MET A 17 -1.98 91.75 30.94
CA MET A 17 -2.49 90.61 30.19
C MET A 17 -1.37 89.80 29.51
N GLU A 18 -0.34 90.46 28.99
CA GLU A 18 0.84 89.76 28.45
C GLU A 18 1.63 89.02 29.54
N ALA A 19 1.77 89.60 30.74
CA ALA A 19 2.44 88.96 31.86
C ALA A 19 1.70 87.68 32.30
N ILE A 20 0.36 87.73 32.37
CA ILE A 20 -0.47 86.57 32.72
C ILE A 20 -0.38 85.48 31.65
N SER A 21 -0.33 85.85 30.37
CA SER A 21 -0.20 84.88 29.26
C SER A 21 1.15 84.14 29.32
N ARG A 22 2.25 84.88 29.54
CA ARG A 22 3.60 84.29 29.67
C ARG A 22 3.70 83.37 30.89
N GLU A 23 3.05 83.71 32.00
CA GLU A 23 3.06 82.85 33.19
C GLU A 23 2.22 81.58 32.98
N LYS A 24 1.08 81.66 32.26
CA LYS A 24 0.29 80.47 31.89
C LYS A 24 1.07 79.52 30.99
N GLU A 25 1.80 80.03 30.00
CA GLU A 25 2.66 79.18 29.16
C GLU A 25 3.80 78.54 29.96
N ARG A 26 4.40 79.28 30.90
CA ARG A 26 5.45 78.76 31.77
C ARG A 26 4.92 77.61 32.64
N VAL A 27 3.75 77.77 33.26
CA VAL A 27 3.11 76.74 34.08
C VAL A 27 2.74 75.51 33.24
N ALA A 28 2.19 75.70 32.04
CA ALA A 28 1.85 74.60 31.13
C ALA A 28 3.10 73.80 30.71
N ARG A 29 4.23 74.48 30.49
CA ARG A 29 5.50 73.84 30.14
C ARG A 29 6.05 73.01 31.31
N ILE A 30 5.96 73.52 32.53
CA ILE A 30 6.36 72.78 33.74
C ILE A 30 5.49 71.53 33.95
N ALA A 31 4.18 71.64 33.73
CA ALA A 31 3.26 70.51 33.85
C ALA A 31 3.58 69.39 32.84
N ARG A 32 3.85 69.73 31.57
CA ARG A 32 4.25 68.74 30.55
C ARG A 32 5.54 68.01 30.91
N VAL A 33 6.55 68.74 31.39
CA VAL A 33 7.83 68.13 31.80
C VAL A 33 7.63 67.21 33.02
N ALA A 34 6.71 67.54 33.92
CA ALA A 34 6.39 66.68 35.07
C ALA A 34 5.68 65.38 34.64
N GLU A 35 4.71 65.44 33.73
CA GLU A 35 4.03 64.26 33.18
C GLU A 35 5.00 63.35 32.42
N GLU A 36 5.88 63.91 31.59
CA GLU A 36 6.88 63.13 30.84
C GLU A 36 7.85 62.41 31.79
N LYS A 37 8.29 63.08 32.89
CA LYS A 37 9.12 62.45 33.92
C LYS A 37 8.38 61.35 34.68
N TYR A 38 7.10 61.54 35.00
CA TYR A 38 6.30 60.53 35.69
C TYR A 38 6.07 59.29 34.81
N ALA A 39 5.74 59.50 33.53
CA ALA A 39 5.56 58.43 32.56
C ALA A 39 6.87 57.65 32.33
N ALA A 40 8.02 58.33 32.28
CA ALA A 40 9.33 57.69 32.18
C ALA A 40 9.63 56.82 33.42
N LYS A 41 9.29 57.30 34.62
CA LYS A 41 9.49 56.55 35.87
C LYS A 41 8.60 55.30 35.96
N GLN A 42 7.34 55.39 35.53
CA GLN A 42 6.42 54.24 35.43
C GLN A 42 6.94 53.17 34.46
N LYS A 43 7.40 53.59 33.26
CA LYS A 43 8.01 52.68 32.28
C LYS A 43 9.28 52.00 32.80
N ALA A 44 10.10 52.72 33.56
CA ALA A 44 11.30 52.15 34.18
C ALA A 44 10.95 51.08 35.23
N LEU A 45 9.93 51.33 36.06
CA LEU A 45 9.44 50.38 37.07
C LEU A 45 8.84 49.11 36.44
N GLU A 46 8.05 49.24 35.37
CA GLU A 46 7.54 48.08 34.62
C GLU A 46 8.66 47.30 33.92
N ALA A 47 9.67 48.00 33.39
CA ALA A 47 10.82 47.36 32.75
C ALA A 47 11.67 46.60 33.78
N GLU A 48 11.77 47.10 35.01
CA GLU A 48 12.47 46.43 36.11
C GLU A 48 11.68 45.21 36.62
N ALA A 49 10.36 45.30 36.72
CA ALA A 49 9.48 44.17 37.08
C ALA A 49 9.47 43.04 36.03
N LYS A 50 9.72 43.36 34.75
CA LYS A 50 9.82 42.37 33.65
C LYS A 50 11.16 41.65 33.59
N LYS A 51 12.19 42.07 34.33
CA LYS A 51 13.45 41.34 34.37
C LYS A 51 13.30 40.08 35.22
N PRO A 52 13.61 38.88 34.70
CA PRO A 52 13.49 37.66 35.47
C PRO A 52 14.47 37.69 36.65
N LYS A 53 13.94 37.68 37.89
CA LYS A 53 14.76 37.62 39.10
C LYS A 53 15.34 36.22 39.25
N PHE A 54 16.65 36.11 39.32
CA PHE A 54 17.33 34.83 39.51
C PHE A 54 16.98 34.27 40.89
N MET A 55 16.39 33.08 40.92
CA MET A 55 16.14 32.32 42.15
C MET A 55 17.09 31.12 42.22
N THR A 56 17.70 30.93 43.39
CA THR A 56 18.60 29.79 43.62
C THR A 56 17.84 28.46 43.52
N LYS A 57 18.55 27.35 43.34
CA LYS A 57 17.93 26.03 43.16
C LYS A 57 17.07 25.64 44.37
N ALA A 58 17.58 25.88 45.58
CA ALA A 58 16.85 25.59 46.82
C ALA A 58 15.56 26.41 46.96
N GLU A 59 15.60 27.70 46.58
CA GLU A 59 14.40 28.56 46.63
C GLU A 59 13.36 28.16 45.58
N ARG A 60 13.80 27.69 44.40
CA ARG A 60 12.88 27.15 43.38
C ARG A 60 12.21 25.86 43.84
N GLU A 61 12.95 24.97 44.48
CA GLU A 61 12.41 23.73 45.03
C GLU A 61 11.42 24.01 46.17
N ALA A 62 11.74 24.94 47.08
CA ALA A 62 10.83 25.37 48.15
C ALA A 62 9.55 26.03 47.61
N ALA A 63 9.67 26.90 46.61
CA ALA A 63 8.52 27.55 45.99
C ALA A 63 7.62 26.53 45.25
N ALA A 64 8.21 25.52 44.59
CA ALA A 64 7.46 24.45 43.96
C ALA A 64 6.72 23.57 45.00
N LEU A 65 7.38 23.24 46.11
CA LEU A 65 6.78 22.49 47.23
C LEU A 65 5.60 23.25 47.86
N ALA A 66 5.75 24.56 48.09
CA ALA A 66 4.68 25.40 48.62
C ALA A 66 3.46 25.44 47.67
N ARG A 67 3.70 25.52 46.36
CA ARG A 67 2.64 25.49 45.34
C ARG A 67 1.89 24.15 45.32
N LEU A 68 2.62 23.05 45.52
CA LEU A 68 2.07 21.70 45.56
C LEU A 68 1.26 21.46 46.84
N GLN A 69 1.72 21.98 47.99
CA GLN A 69 0.96 21.98 49.24
C GLN A 69 -0.34 22.78 49.12
N GLN A 70 -0.31 23.97 48.49
CA GLN A 70 -1.52 24.78 48.26
C GLN A 70 -2.53 24.08 47.34
N GLN A 71 -2.06 23.33 46.33
CA GLN A 71 -2.96 22.55 45.49
C GLN A 71 -3.59 21.37 46.26
N ARG A 72 -2.82 20.71 47.12
CA ARG A 72 -3.32 19.63 47.99
C ARG A 72 -4.34 20.12 49.01
N THR A 73 -4.14 21.29 49.62
CA THR A 73 -5.12 21.87 50.54
C THR A 73 -6.41 22.30 49.84
N LYS A 74 -6.36 22.63 48.55
CA LYS A 74 -7.56 22.96 47.76
C LYS A 74 -8.32 21.74 47.26
N THR A 75 -7.73 20.54 47.29
CA THR A 75 -8.31 19.29 46.76
C THR A 75 -8.63 18.24 47.81
N ALA A 76 -8.34 18.47 49.10
CA ALA A 76 -8.72 17.56 50.18
C ALA A 76 -10.18 17.81 50.63
N PRO A 77 -11.06 16.80 50.69
CA PRO A 77 -12.41 16.94 51.22
C PRO A 77 -12.37 17.08 52.75
N ALA A 78 -13.16 18.01 53.29
CA ALA A 78 -13.26 18.25 54.72
C ALA A 78 -13.85 17.02 55.44
N VAL A 79 -13.01 16.25 56.13
CA VAL A 79 -13.42 15.18 57.03
C VAL A 79 -12.76 15.43 58.39
N ALA A 80 -13.51 16.04 59.31
CA ALA A 80 -13.54 15.73 60.75
C ALA A 80 -14.33 16.79 61.54
N SER A 81 -15.55 16.46 61.99
CA SER A 81 -16.02 16.53 63.39
C SER A 81 -17.56 16.52 63.50
N THR A 82 -18.06 15.36 63.95
CA THR A 82 -19.17 15.11 64.90
C THR A 82 -20.29 16.16 65.15
N THR A 83 -21.53 15.68 64.92
CA THR A 83 -22.90 16.13 65.26
C THR A 83 -23.14 16.68 66.69
N PRO A 84 -24.26 17.41 67.01
CA PRO A 84 -25.66 16.92 66.95
C PRO A 84 -26.75 17.86 66.37
N MET A 85 -27.86 17.21 65.97
CA MET A 85 -29.16 17.63 65.38
C MET A 85 -30.02 18.56 66.30
N PRO A 86 -31.33 18.92 66.06
CA PRO A 86 -32.29 18.71 64.93
C PRO A 86 -33.27 19.89 64.60
N SER A 87 -34.20 19.60 63.67
CA SER A 87 -35.57 20.14 63.43
C SER A 87 -35.70 21.17 62.29
N ALA A 88 -36.71 21.14 61.42
CA ALA A 88 -38.02 20.53 61.50
C ALA A 88 -38.56 20.09 60.12
N SER A 89 -39.41 19.06 60.18
CA SER A 89 -40.38 18.61 59.18
C SER A 89 -41.23 19.73 58.55
N LYS A 90 -41.78 19.50 57.35
CA LYS A 90 -43.25 19.37 57.14
C LYS A 90 -43.65 19.07 55.67
N TYR A 91 -44.43 17.98 55.51
CA TYR A 91 -45.48 17.61 54.51
C TYR A 91 -45.13 17.52 53.00
N SER A 92 -45.11 16.32 52.37
CA SER A 92 -46.19 15.42 51.88
C SER A 92 -46.97 15.99 50.67
N LYS A 93 -47.24 15.31 49.56
CA LYS A 93 -47.93 14.01 49.33
C LYS A 93 -47.77 13.63 47.83
N PHE A 94 -47.54 12.35 47.49
CA PHE A 94 -48.43 11.42 46.73
C PHE A 94 -48.98 11.96 45.38
N ASP A 95 -49.02 11.24 44.25
CA ASP A 95 -49.19 9.79 44.11
C ASP A 95 -48.83 9.24 42.71
N GLU A 96 -48.74 7.92 42.70
CA GLU A 96 -48.49 6.87 41.71
C GLU A 96 -49.16 6.97 40.33
N THR A 97 -48.52 6.31 39.35
CA THR A 97 -48.94 5.02 38.74
C THR A 97 -48.06 4.75 37.51
N SER A 98 -47.64 3.56 37.10
CA SER A 98 -47.62 2.20 37.65
C SER A 98 -47.00 1.29 36.57
N LEU A 99 -46.12 0.35 36.95
CA LEU A 99 -45.96 -1.03 36.42
C LEU A 99 -45.45 -1.19 34.95
N ASP A 100 -44.61 -2.16 34.56
CA ASP A 100 -44.01 -3.32 35.22
C ASP A 100 -42.91 -3.94 34.30
N ARG A 101 -41.93 -4.62 34.93
CA ARG A 101 -41.24 -5.88 34.54
C ARG A 101 -40.50 -6.01 33.20
N HIS A 102 -39.16 -6.15 33.24
CA HIS A 102 -38.38 -7.43 33.21
C HIS A 102 -38.52 -8.18 31.87
N ARG A 103 -37.47 -8.63 31.17
CA ARG A 103 -36.23 -9.31 31.61
C ARG A 103 -35.31 -9.54 30.37
N ASP A 104 -33.99 -9.62 30.58
CA ASP A 104 -32.96 -10.48 29.93
C ASP A 104 -32.97 -10.64 28.38
N SER A 105 -31.88 -10.61 27.61
CA SER A 105 -30.45 -10.83 27.87
C SER A 105 -29.66 -10.56 26.58
N GLU A 106 -28.44 -10.03 26.74
CA GLU A 106 -27.24 -10.23 25.91
C GLU A 106 -27.26 -9.90 24.39
N ARG A 107 -26.46 -8.88 24.01
CA ARG A 107 -25.45 -9.02 22.95
C ARG A 107 -24.36 -7.94 23.03
N VAL A 108 -23.17 -8.42 23.44
CA VAL A 108 -21.85 -8.14 22.85
C VAL A 108 -21.27 -6.73 23.04
N LYS A 109 -20.43 -6.63 24.07
CA LYS A 109 -19.18 -5.87 24.08
C LYS A 109 -18.13 -6.64 23.28
N HIS A 110 -17.45 -5.99 22.33
CA HIS A 110 -15.99 -6.02 22.21
C HIS A 110 -15.58 -5.13 21.02
N ASP A 111 -15.17 -3.89 21.31
CA ASP A 111 -14.14 -3.20 20.54
C ASP A 111 -13.38 -2.27 21.49
N ALA A 112 -12.38 -2.86 22.14
CA ALA A 112 -11.45 -2.17 23.00
C ALA A 112 -10.06 -2.70 22.65
N ARG A 113 -9.37 -2.01 21.73
CA ARG A 113 -7.90 -1.78 21.73
C ARG A 113 -7.42 -1.17 20.41
N SER A 114 -7.63 0.13 20.24
CA SER A 114 -6.62 1.01 19.61
C SER A 114 -6.94 2.46 19.93
N ASN A 115 -6.57 2.92 21.12
CA ASN A 115 -6.45 4.36 21.35
C ASN A 115 -5.12 4.63 22.06
N ARG A 116 -4.09 4.85 21.24
CA ARG A 116 -2.91 5.60 21.65
C ARG A 116 -3.42 6.94 22.18
N ARG A 117 -3.19 7.18 23.48
CA ARG A 117 -3.44 8.46 24.11
C ARG A 117 -2.64 9.54 23.36
N PRO A 118 -3.26 10.58 22.80
CA PRO A 118 -2.54 11.80 22.50
C PRO A 118 -2.15 12.43 23.84
N ASP A 119 -0.90 12.88 23.93
CA ASP A 119 -0.39 13.62 25.08
C ASP A 119 -1.36 14.72 25.51
N ALA A 120 -1.64 14.75 26.81
CA ALA A 120 -2.50 15.70 27.46
C ALA A 120 -1.92 17.13 27.37
N LYS A 121 -2.11 17.80 26.23
CA LYS A 121 -2.20 19.25 26.21
C LYS A 121 -3.54 19.61 26.83
N ALA A 122 -3.48 20.32 27.95
CA ALA A 122 -4.59 20.80 28.77
C ALA A 122 -5.89 20.99 27.98
N ALA A 123 -6.83 20.06 28.15
CA ALA A 123 -8.19 20.20 27.64
C ALA A 123 -8.83 21.39 28.37
N THR A 124 -9.09 22.47 27.64
CA THR A 124 -10.03 23.50 28.07
C THR A 124 -11.39 22.85 28.29
N PRO A 125 -12.15 23.23 29.34
CA PRO A 125 -13.47 22.65 29.57
C PRO A 125 -14.33 22.95 28.34
N LEU A 126 -14.96 21.92 27.77
CA LEU A 126 -15.97 22.07 26.74
C LEU A 126 -17.13 22.87 27.36
N LEU A 127 -17.09 24.20 27.20
CA LEU A 127 -18.23 25.06 27.41
C LEU A 127 -19.36 24.54 26.54
N THR A 128 -20.55 24.37 27.13
CA THR A 128 -21.77 24.00 26.42
C THR A 128 -22.04 25.01 25.30
N ASP A 129 -22.65 24.59 24.18
CA ASP A 129 -22.87 25.47 23.02
C ASP A 129 -23.61 26.76 23.40
N GLN A 130 -24.48 26.70 24.42
CA GLN A 130 -25.16 27.85 25.02
C GLN A 130 -24.21 28.81 25.77
N GLU A 131 -23.19 28.30 26.46
CA GLU A 131 -22.19 29.14 27.13
C GLU A 131 -21.28 29.84 26.12
N LYS A 132 -20.99 29.19 24.99
CA LYS A 132 -20.26 29.81 23.88
C LYS A 132 -21.10 30.88 23.18
N GLU A 133 -22.40 30.66 23.02
CA GLU A 133 -23.33 31.65 22.48
C GLU A 133 -23.42 32.88 23.40
N LEU A 134 -23.57 32.66 24.71
CA LEU A 134 -23.53 33.73 25.71
C LEU A 134 -22.16 34.43 25.74
N ALA A 135 -21.07 33.72 25.49
CA ALA A 135 -19.74 34.31 25.39
C ALA A 135 -19.59 35.19 24.14
N GLN A 136 -20.13 34.78 22.99
CA GLN A 136 -20.19 35.62 21.78
C GLN A 136 -21.07 36.86 22.00
N LEU A 137 -22.23 36.71 22.64
CA LEU A 137 -23.11 37.82 22.97
C LEU A 137 -22.42 38.82 23.92
N LYS A 138 -21.78 38.31 24.98
CA LYS A 138 -20.97 39.13 25.89
C LYS A 138 -19.82 39.82 25.16
N GLU A 139 -19.15 39.14 24.23
CA GLU A 139 -18.07 39.71 23.43
C GLU A 139 -18.56 40.84 22.52
N GLN A 140 -19.73 40.70 21.92
CA GLN A 140 -20.34 41.69 21.03
C GLN A 140 -20.77 42.98 21.76
N TYR A 141 -21.38 42.86 22.94
CA TYR A 141 -21.96 44.03 23.64
C TYR A 141 -21.06 44.62 24.73
N LEU A 142 -20.22 43.83 25.41
CA LEU A 142 -19.35 44.34 26.48
C LEU A 142 -17.97 44.80 25.96
N GLY A 143 -17.63 44.45 24.70
CA GLY A 143 -16.42 44.87 24.01
C GLY A 143 -15.11 44.45 24.68
N LYS A 144 -14.29 43.62 24.03
CA LYS A 144 -12.89 43.45 24.48
C LYS A 144 -12.05 44.64 24.01
N LYS A 145 -11.10 45.09 24.84
CA LYS A 145 -9.89 45.78 24.34
C LYS A 145 -9.08 44.78 23.52
N VAL A 146 -9.37 44.69 22.22
CA VAL A 146 -8.66 43.79 21.31
C VAL A 146 -7.22 44.28 21.16
N ALA A 147 -6.25 43.55 21.71
CA ALA A 147 -4.88 43.67 21.23
C ALA A 147 -4.90 43.21 19.76
N LYS A 148 -4.74 44.16 18.82
CA LYS A 148 -4.67 43.85 17.39
C LYS A 148 -3.59 42.79 17.18
N LYS A 149 -3.96 41.52 17.04
CA LYS A 149 -3.05 40.49 16.53
C LYS A 149 -2.68 40.94 15.12
N LYS A 150 -1.40 41.23 14.91
CA LYS A 150 -0.87 41.60 13.60
C LYS A 150 -1.26 40.48 12.64
N ILE A 151 -2.10 40.77 11.66
CA ILE A 151 -2.43 39.83 10.59
C ILE A 151 -1.12 39.60 9.85
N ILE A 152 -0.51 38.44 10.10
CA ILE A 152 0.68 37.99 9.40
C ILE A 152 0.26 37.85 7.95
N LYS A 153 0.92 38.57 7.02
CA LYS A 153 0.59 38.47 5.60
C LYS A 153 0.71 37.00 5.18
N ALA A 154 -0.14 36.54 4.26
CA ALA A 154 -0.06 35.18 3.74
C ALA A 154 1.38 34.84 3.28
N SER A 155 2.06 35.79 2.65
CA SER A 155 3.47 35.69 2.28
C SER A 155 4.43 35.39 3.44
N GLU A 156 4.15 35.89 4.65
CA GLU A 156 4.95 35.63 5.86
C GLU A 156 4.53 34.33 6.56
N LYS A 157 3.25 33.93 6.47
CA LYS A 157 2.72 32.65 7.00
C LYS A 157 3.30 31.46 6.23
N PHE A 158 3.47 31.59 4.91
CA PHE A 158 3.97 30.53 4.02
C PHE A 158 5.48 30.60 3.70
N ALA A 159 6.21 31.59 4.23
CA ALA A 159 7.64 31.78 3.94
C ALA A 159 8.56 30.70 4.53
N LYS A 160 8.13 29.97 5.58
CA LYS A 160 8.98 28.97 6.28
C LYS A 160 8.55 27.53 6.07
N ASN A 161 7.24 27.25 6.10
CA ASN A 161 6.66 25.94 5.82
C ASN A 161 5.53 26.13 4.81
N PHE A 162 5.61 25.42 3.68
CA PHE A 162 4.52 25.38 2.72
C PHE A 162 3.49 24.36 3.21
N GLN A 163 2.42 24.84 3.83
CA GLN A 163 1.31 24.01 4.27
C GLN A 163 0.32 23.89 3.12
N PHE A 164 0.24 22.70 2.51
CA PHE A 164 -0.65 22.42 1.38
C PHE A 164 -2.12 22.30 1.81
N ASP A 165 -2.36 21.87 3.05
CA ASP A 165 -3.69 21.72 3.62
C ASP A 165 -4.11 22.96 4.41
N TRP A 166 -5.39 23.29 4.31
CA TRP A 166 -6.01 24.29 5.17
C TRP A 166 -5.99 23.82 6.63
N ASP A 167 -5.68 24.72 7.56
CA ASP A 167 -5.78 24.41 8.98
C ASP A 167 -7.26 24.30 9.37
N ALA A 168 -7.60 23.37 10.27
CA ALA A 168 -8.98 23.24 10.78
C ALA A 168 -9.44 24.52 11.51
N THR A 169 -8.50 25.35 11.97
CA THR A 169 -8.81 26.68 12.54
C THR A 169 -9.24 27.71 11.51
N ASP A 170 -8.97 27.48 10.22
CA ASP A 170 -9.40 28.34 9.13
C ASP A 170 -10.85 28.02 8.67
N ASP A 171 -11.49 27.01 9.27
CA ASP A 171 -12.91 26.67 9.04
C ASP A 171 -13.86 27.67 9.71
N THR A 172 -14.72 28.28 8.90
CA THR A 172 -15.70 29.30 9.31
C THR A 172 -17.10 28.73 9.54
N SER A 173 -17.31 27.44 9.29
CA SER A 173 -18.62 26.79 9.40
C SER A 173 -19.02 26.40 10.82
N THR A 174 -18.18 26.71 11.81
CA THR A 174 -18.38 26.40 13.25
C THR A 174 -19.40 27.33 13.91
N GLU A 175 -20.60 27.40 13.35
CA GLU A 175 -21.73 28.17 13.87
C GLU A 175 -22.35 27.46 15.09
N LEU A 176 -22.56 28.23 16.17
CA LEU A 176 -23.15 27.72 17.43
C LEU A 176 -24.65 27.53 17.33
N ASN A 177 -25.31 28.34 16.49
CA ASN A 177 -26.76 28.33 16.38
C ASN A 177 -27.25 27.10 15.58
N PRO A 178 -28.14 26.27 16.17
CA PRO A 178 -28.67 25.06 15.54
C PRO A 178 -29.30 25.27 14.15
N LEU A 179 -29.89 26.45 13.90
CA LEU A 179 -30.51 26.80 12.61
C LEU A 179 -29.50 26.93 11.48
N TYR A 180 -28.31 27.47 11.78
CA TYR A 180 -27.23 27.61 10.80
C TYR A 180 -26.38 26.35 10.67
N LYS A 181 -26.38 25.51 11.71
CA LYS A 181 -25.73 24.18 11.71
C LYS A 181 -26.49 23.16 10.85
N ARG A 182 -27.82 23.25 10.76
CA ARG A 182 -28.67 22.41 9.88
C ARG A 182 -29.20 23.21 8.70
N ARG A 183 -28.35 23.44 7.70
CA ARG A 183 -28.77 23.99 6.39
C ARG A 183 -29.18 22.87 5.44
N GLU A 184 -30.31 22.22 5.72
CA GLU A 184 -30.93 21.31 4.75
C GLU A 184 -31.66 22.15 3.70
N VAL A 185 -31.10 22.23 2.50
CA VAL A 185 -31.68 23.02 1.40
C VAL A 185 -32.39 22.09 0.42
N ASN A 186 -33.72 22.17 0.37
CA ASN A 186 -34.53 21.52 -0.66
C ASN A 186 -34.49 22.36 -1.94
N LEU A 187 -33.48 22.12 -2.78
CA LEU A 187 -33.29 22.82 -4.04
C LEU A 187 -34.51 22.68 -4.96
N LEU A 188 -35.00 23.82 -5.48
CA LEU A 188 -36.13 23.88 -6.42
C LEU A 188 -37.35 23.02 -5.95
N PHE A 189 -37.69 23.08 -4.65
CA PHE A 189 -38.79 22.33 -4.05
C PHE A 189 -38.68 20.80 -4.27
N GLY A 190 -37.45 20.29 -4.27
CA GLY A 190 -37.13 18.88 -4.45
C GLY A 190 -37.06 18.42 -5.91
N ARG A 191 -37.28 19.32 -6.88
CA ARG A 191 -37.10 19.03 -8.31
C ARG A 191 -35.66 19.26 -8.78
N GLY A 192 -34.90 20.03 -8.01
CA GLY A 192 -33.51 20.37 -8.28
C GLY A 192 -32.55 19.51 -7.48
N TYR A 193 -31.37 19.31 -8.04
CA TYR A 193 -30.30 18.52 -7.44
C TYR A 193 -29.02 19.34 -7.41
N MET A 194 -28.21 19.11 -6.38
CA MET A 194 -26.90 19.73 -6.22
C MET A 194 -25.95 19.23 -7.32
N ALA A 195 -25.27 20.16 -7.98
CA ALA A 195 -24.29 19.82 -9.00
C ALA A 195 -23.11 19.04 -8.38
N GLY A 196 -22.59 18.06 -9.11
CA GLY A 196 -21.41 17.28 -8.73
C GLY A 196 -21.65 16.10 -7.77
N VAL A 197 -22.84 15.99 -7.17
CA VAL A 197 -23.22 14.85 -6.33
C VAL A 197 -24.09 13.88 -7.13
N ASP A 198 -23.93 12.57 -6.92
CA ASP A 198 -24.71 11.56 -7.64
C ASP A 198 -26.22 11.80 -7.46
N LEU A 199 -26.91 11.94 -8.59
CA LEU A 199 -28.35 12.16 -8.68
C LEU A 199 -29.15 11.07 -7.96
N ARG A 200 -28.68 9.82 -8.00
CA ARG A 200 -29.35 8.68 -7.36
C ARG A 200 -29.28 8.77 -5.85
N GLU A 201 -28.13 9.15 -5.31
CA GLU A 201 -27.95 9.31 -3.87
C GLU A 201 -28.77 10.49 -3.32
N GLN A 202 -28.80 11.59 -4.08
CA GLN A 202 -29.63 12.75 -3.72
C GLN A 202 -31.13 12.43 -3.74
N ARG A 203 -31.61 11.64 -4.70
CA ARG A 203 -33.01 11.17 -4.74
C ARG A 203 -33.39 10.33 -3.53
N LYS A 204 -32.51 9.40 -3.11
CA LYS A 204 -32.75 8.58 -1.92
C LYS A 204 -32.88 9.41 -0.64
N ARG A 205 -32.17 10.53 -0.56
CA ARG A 205 -32.23 11.45 0.60
C ARG A 205 -33.44 12.39 0.55
N ASN A 206 -34.01 12.66 -0.63
CA ASN A 206 -35.03 13.69 -0.81
C ASN A 206 -36.45 13.09 -0.92
N ASN A 207 -37.15 13.01 0.20
CA ASN A 207 -38.55 12.54 0.26
C ASN A 207 -39.59 13.66 0.14
N PHE A 208 -39.16 14.91 -0.07
CA PHE A 208 -40.02 16.08 0.07
C PHE A 208 -41.18 16.10 -0.92
N ILE A 209 -40.94 15.81 -2.21
CA ILE A 209 -41.99 15.80 -3.24
C ILE A 209 -43.02 14.69 -2.97
N THR A 210 -42.55 13.52 -2.55
CA THR A 210 -43.41 12.38 -2.22
C THR A 210 -44.33 12.71 -1.05
N GLU A 211 -43.79 13.34 -0.01
CA GLU A 211 -44.57 13.77 1.15
C GLU A 211 -45.53 14.92 0.81
N LEU A 212 -45.12 15.88 -0.02
CA LEU A 212 -45.96 17.01 -0.47
C LEU A 212 -47.14 16.52 -1.32
N THR A 213 -46.89 15.56 -2.21
CA THR A 213 -47.92 14.95 -3.06
C THR A 213 -48.92 14.18 -2.21
N ARG A 214 -48.44 13.44 -1.19
CA ARG A 214 -49.29 12.77 -0.20
C ARG A 214 -50.16 13.74 0.59
N LYS A 215 -49.60 14.88 1.04
CA LYS A 215 -50.35 15.91 1.78
C LYS A 215 -51.46 16.54 0.93
N ARG A 216 -51.15 16.93 -0.31
CA ARG A 216 -52.15 17.47 -1.26
C ARG A 216 -53.31 16.51 -1.53
N GLN A 217 -53.04 15.20 -1.55
CA GLN A 217 -54.08 14.19 -1.72
C GLN A 217 -55.01 14.09 -0.51
N LEU A 218 -54.46 14.19 0.70
CA LEU A 218 -55.26 14.19 1.92
C LEU A 218 -56.14 15.44 2.01
N GLU A 219 -55.63 16.61 1.62
CA GLU A 219 -56.40 17.85 1.54
C GLU A 219 -57.56 17.74 0.54
N LEU A 220 -57.28 17.27 -0.69
CA LEU A 220 -58.31 17.06 -1.71
C LEU A 220 -59.35 16.00 -1.33
N LYS A 221 -59.01 15.06 -0.44
CA LYS A 221 -59.94 14.08 0.12
C LYS A 221 -60.82 14.72 1.18
N ALA A 222 -60.24 15.53 2.06
CA ALA A 222 -60.98 16.28 3.07
C ALA A 222 -61.96 17.29 2.43
N ASP A 223 -61.58 17.96 1.34
CA ASP A 223 -62.44 18.89 0.60
C ASP A 223 -63.65 18.22 -0.06
N ASP A 224 -63.48 16.98 -0.57
CA ASP A 224 -64.57 16.20 -1.13
C ASP A 224 -65.56 15.73 -0.05
N GLU A 225 -65.06 15.43 1.16
CA GLU A 225 -65.85 15.05 2.34
C GLU A 225 -66.62 16.25 2.92
N ALA A 226 -66.04 17.45 2.91
CA ALA A 226 -66.67 18.68 3.41
C ALA A 226 -67.79 19.23 2.50
N ASN A 227 -67.73 18.98 1.19
CA ASN A 227 -68.70 19.50 0.21
C ASN A 227 -70.00 18.69 0.08
N GLY A 228 -70.27 17.72 0.97
CA GLY A 228 -71.59 17.06 1.07
C GLY A 228 -72.04 16.31 -0.19
N MET A 229 -71.10 15.78 -0.98
CA MET A 229 -71.39 15.05 -2.23
C MET A 229 -71.83 13.60 -1.95
N SER A 230 -72.68 13.03 -2.83
CA SER A 230 -73.13 11.63 -2.75
C SER A 230 -71.95 10.65 -2.69
N SER A 231 -72.04 9.63 -1.82
CA SER A 231 -71.02 8.61 -1.56
C SER A 231 -70.45 7.96 -2.84
N GLU A 232 -71.29 7.75 -3.87
CA GLU A 232 -70.86 7.16 -5.15
C GLU A 232 -69.97 8.10 -6.00
N LEU A 233 -70.25 9.40 -5.98
CA LEU A 233 -69.51 10.41 -6.77
C LEU A 233 -68.12 10.68 -6.17
N VAL A 234 -68.03 10.68 -4.84
CA VAL A 234 -66.77 10.76 -4.09
C VAL A 234 -65.92 9.51 -4.35
N ALA A 235 -66.52 8.32 -4.27
CA ALA A 235 -65.82 7.06 -4.57
C ALA A 235 -65.34 6.99 -6.04
N ARG A 236 -66.12 7.51 -6.99
CA ARG A 236 -65.72 7.58 -8.42
C ARG A 236 -64.53 8.52 -8.64
N ARG A 237 -64.55 9.72 -8.05
CA ARG A 237 -63.43 10.68 -8.12
C ARG A 237 -62.19 10.19 -7.39
N GLN A 238 -62.34 9.53 -6.24
CA GLN A 238 -61.22 8.89 -5.54
C GLN A 238 -60.57 7.82 -6.41
N ARG A 239 -61.36 6.94 -7.06
CA ARG A 239 -60.86 5.94 -8.00
C ARG A 239 -60.18 6.57 -9.23
N GLU A 240 -60.70 7.66 -9.77
CA GLU A 240 -60.07 8.39 -10.88
C GLU A 240 -58.73 9.01 -10.45
N ARG A 241 -58.66 9.65 -9.27
CA ARG A 241 -57.42 10.22 -8.71
C ARG A 241 -56.37 9.16 -8.38
N GLU A 242 -56.78 8.03 -7.80
CA GLU A 242 -55.91 6.88 -7.55
C GLU A 242 -55.35 6.29 -8.86
N ARG A 243 -56.18 6.19 -9.91
CA ARG A 243 -55.75 5.75 -11.24
C ARG A 243 -54.77 6.72 -11.89
N GLU A 244 -54.98 8.03 -11.76
CA GLU A 244 -54.04 9.04 -12.27
C GLU A 244 -52.71 9.00 -11.53
N LEU A 245 -52.73 8.84 -10.21
CA LEU A 245 -51.53 8.69 -9.40
C LEU A 245 -50.76 7.43 -9.78
N GLN A 246 -51.46 6.30 -9.93
CA GLN A 246 -50.84 5.04 -10.36
C GLN A 246 -50.21 5.19 -11.74
N ARG A 247 -50.88 5.85 -12.70
CA ARG A 247 -50.31 6.13 -14.03
C ARG A 247 -49.08 7.03 -13.97
N MET A 248 -49.07 8.02 -13.08
CA MET A 248 -47.91 8.91 -12.90
C MET A 248 -46.74 8.16 -12.27
N GLN A 249 -46.99 7.38 -11.21
CA GLN A 249 -45.99 6.53 -10.56
C GLN A 249 -45.46 5.46 -11.50
N GLU A 250 -46.30 4.84 -12.33
CA GLU A 250 -45.91 3.85 -13.32
C GLU A 250 -45.06 4.47 -14.44
N ARG A 251 -45.38 5.70 -14.88
CA ARG A 251 -44.54 6.44 -15.84
C ARG A 251 -43.18 6.81 -15.25
N GLU A 252 -43.14 7.26 -14.00
CA GLU A 252 -41.89 7.57 -13.31
C GLU A 252 -41.06 6.32 -13.05
N ALA A 253 -41.69 5.23 -12.57
CA ALA A 253 -41.05 3.94 -12.36
C ALA A 253 -40.53 3.33 -13.66
N ASN A 254 -41.27 3.45 -14.77
CA ASN A 254 -40.80 2.99 -16.08
C ASN A 254 -39.62 3.83 -16.58
N ARG A 255 -39.66 5.15 -16.42
CA ARG A 255 -38.54 6.03 -16.78
C ARG A 255 -37.31 5.77 -15.92
N GLU A 256 -37.51 5.47 -14.64
CA GLU A 256 -36.45 5.08 -13.73
C GLU A 256 -35.89 3.71 -14.10
N ALA A 257 -36.74 2.72 -14.33
CA ALA A 257 -36.35 1.38 -14.77
C ALA A 257 -35.62 1.41 -16.12
N GLU A 258 -36.02 2.27 -17.06
CA GLU A 258 -35.35 2.47 -18.34
C GLU A 258 -33.98 3.12 -18.14
N SER A 259 -33.87 4.16 -17.30
CA SER A 259 -32.60 4.79 -16.96
C SER A 259 -31.66 3.84 -16.19
N VAL A 260 -32.21 2.96 -15.36
CA VAL A 260 -31.47 1.95 -14.59
C VAL A 260 -31.02 0.84 -15.51
N LYS A 261 -31.87 0.32 -16.41
CA LYS A 261 -31.50 -0.68 -17.41
C LYS A 261 -30.41 -0.17 -18.35
N LEU A 262 -30.54 1.05 -18.88
CA LEU A 262 -29.55 1.67 -19.76
C LEU A 262 -28.20 1.86 -19.04
N ALA A 263 -28.22 2.24 -17.76
CA ALA A 263 -27.02 2.39 -16.95
C ALA A 263 -26.41 1.04 -16.53
N GLN A 264 -27.24 0.03 -16.23
CA GLN A 264 -26.79 -1.32 -15.88
C GLN A 264 -26.16 -1.99 -17.10
N SER A 265 -26.80 -1.97 -18.27
CA SER A 265 -26.23 -2.57 -19.48
C SER A 265 -24.90 -1.94 -19.90
N ALA A 266 -24.70 -0.64 -19.65
CA ALA A 266 -23.49 0.09 -20.01
C ALA A 266 -22.36 0.02 -18.96
N ALA A 267 -22.66 -0.33 -17.70
CA ALA A 267 -21.71 -0.24 -16.58
C ALA A 267 -21.60 -1.49 -15.70
N LEU A 268 -22.10 -2.64 -16.15
CA LEU A 268 -21.81 -3.91 -15.49
C LEU A 268 -20.30 -4.16 -15.44
N HIS A 269 -19.81 -4.58 -14.29
CA HIS A 269 -18.43 -5.03 -14.11
C HIS A 269 -18.20 -6.34 -14.90
N TRP A 270 -16.98 -6.57 -15.38
CA TRP A 270 -16.67 -7.74 -16.23
C TRP A 270 -16.96 -9.09 -15.55
N SER A 271 -17.02 -9.13 -14.22
CA SER A 271 -17.33 -10.34 -13.44
C SER A 271 -18.75 -10.86 -13.67
N GLU A 272 -19.68 -9.97 -14.03
CA GLU A 272 -21.09 -10.28 -14.24
C GLU A 272 -21.44 -10.41 -15.74
N LYS A 273 -20.52 -10.05 -16.63
CA LYS A 273 -20.70 -10.09 -18.09
C LYS A 273 -20.36 -11.45 -18.68
N ALA A 274 -21.08 -11.86 -19.73
CA ALA A 274 -20.71 -13.01 -20.55
C ALA A 274 -19.48 -12.67 -21.44
N LEU A 275 -18.76 -13.70 -21.92
CA LEU A 275 -17.53 -13.50 -22.72
C LEU A 275 -17.80 -12.77 -24.04
N LEU A 276 -18.94 -13.08 -24.68
CA LEU A 276 -19.34 -12.50 -25.96
C LEU A 276 -19.71 -11.01 -25.85
N ASP A 277 -20.17 -10.58 -24.68
CA ASP A 277 -20.60 -9.19 -24.43
C ASP A 277 -19.45 -8.29 -23.94
N MET A 278 -18.22 -8.82 -23.85
CA MET A 278 -17.05 -8.07 -23.38
C MET A 278 -16.54 -7.10 -24.45
N SER A 279 -16.66 -5.81 -24.19
CA SER A 279 -16.10 -4.75 -25.02
C SER A 279 -14.60 -4.55 -24.77
N GLU A 280 -13.90 -3.83 -25.67
CA GLU A 280 -12.49 -3.46 -25.45
C GLU A 280 -12.27 -2.64 -24.16
N ARG A 281 -13.24 -1.80 -23.80
CA ARG A 281 -13.23 -1.07 -22.53
C ARG A 281 -13.25 -2.03 -21.34
N ASP A 282 -14.08 -3.06 -21.39
CA ASP A 282 -14.18 -4.04 -20.30
C ASP A 282 -12.89 -4.85 -20.16
N TRP A 283 -12.23 -5.19 -21.28
CA TRP A 283 -10.90 -5.82 -21.25
C TRP A 283 -9.81 -4.90 -20.72
N ARG A 284 -9.93 -3.59 -20.92
CA ARG A 284 -9.02 -2.61 -20.30
C ARG A 284 -9.23 -2.54 -18.80
N ILE A 285 -10.49 -2.47 -18.34
CA ILE A 285 -10.83 -2.49 -16.91
C ILE A 285 -10.37 -3.80 -16.27
N PHE A 286 -10.60 -4.94 -16.92
CA PHE A 286 -10.11 -6.23 -16.45
C PHE A 286 -8.59 -6.24 -16.23
N ARG A 287 -7.83 -5.69 -17.17
CA ARG A 287 -6.37 -5.56 -17.04
C ARG A 287 -5.98 -4.61 -15.91
N GLU A 288 -6.70 -3.49 -15.76
CA GLU A 288 -6.48 -2.52 -14.67
C GLU A 288 -6.73 -3.15 -13.29
N ASP A 289 -7.82 -3.90 -13.12
CA ASP A 289 -8.17 -4.56 -11.85
C ASP A 289 -7.16 -5.63 -11.41
N PHE A 290 -6.47 -6.25 -12.38
CA PHE A 290 -5.42 -7.25 -12.12
C PHE A 290 -3.99 -6.69 -12.24
N ASP A 291 -3.83 -5.37 -12.39
CA ASP A 291 -2.56 -4.68 -12.62
C ASP A 291 -1.74 -5.25 -13.80
N ILE A 292 -2.41 -5.65 -14.89
CA ILE A 292 -1.77 -6.20 -16.08
C ILE A 292 -1.45 -5.05 -17.06
N ILE A 293 -0.17 -4.76 -17.23
CA ILE A 293 0.32 -3.77 -18.19
C ILE A 293 0.87 -4.53 -19.41
N LEU A 294 0.30 -4.23 -20.58
CA LEU A 294 0.74 -4.78 -21.86
C LEU A 294 1.57 -3.76 -22.64
N ARG A 295 2.70 -4.20 -23.20
CA ARG A 295 3.52 -3.44 -24.15
C ARG A 295 4.04 -4.38 -25.25
N GLY A 296 4.52 -3.81 -26.36
CA GLY A 296 5.14 -4.60 -27.43
C GLY A 296 4.12 -5.22 -28.39
N GLY A 297 4.38 -6.44 -28.85
CA GLY A 297 3.60 -7.12 -29.88
C GLY A 297 2.13 -7.32 -29.51
N ARG A 298 1.29 -7.59 -30.52
CA ARG A 298 -0.15 -7.83 -30.33
C ARG A 298 -0.37 -9.04 -29.41
N ALA A 299 -1.01 -8.80 -28.27
CA ALA A 299 -1.36 -9.83 -27.31
C ALA A 299 -2.87 -10.16 -27.40
N PRO A 300 -3.24 -11.45 -27.34
CA PRO A 300 -4.64 -11.88 -27.26
C PRO A 300 -5.36 -11.37 -26.01
N ARG A 301 -6.68 -11.56 -25.99
CA ARG A 301 -7.52 -11.25 -24.83
C ARG A 301 -7.15 -12.17 -23.65
N PRO A 302 -7.08 -11.64 -22.41
CA PRO A 302 -6.75 -12.45 -21.25
C PRO A 302 -7.90 -13.42 -20.89
N LEU A 303 -7.57 -14.51 -20.22
CA LEU A 303 -8.52 -15.48 -19.67
C LEU A 303 -9.15 -14.95 -18.39
N ARG A 304 -10.48 -15.01 -18.26
CA ARG A 304 -11.16 -14.73 -17.00
C ARG A 304 -11.36 -16.01 -16.18
N LYS A 305 -11.56 -17.13 -16.87
CA LYS A 305 -11.76 -18.48 -16.31
C LYS A 305 -10.98 -19.51 -17.12
N TRP A 306 -10.61 -20.62 -16.50
CA TRP A 306 -9.91 -21.73 -17.18
C TRP A 306 -10.69 -22.29 -18.38
N ASN A 307 -12.02 -22.35 -18.28
CA ASN A 307 -12.89 -22.90 -19.34
C ASN A 307 -12.90 -22.03 -20.63
N GLU A 308 -12.38 -20.81 -20.58
CA GLU A 308 -12.27 -19.94 -21.75
C GLU A 308 -11.02 -20.26 -22.58
N ALA A 309 -10.07 -21.02 -22.02
CA ALA A 309 -8.89 -21.47 -22.74
C ALA A 309 -9.20 -22.77 -23.51
N VAL A 310 -8.80 -22.81 -24.78
CA VAL A 310 -8.89 -24.02 -25.61
C VAL A 310 -7.75 -24.96 -25.20
N LEU A 311 -7.97 -25.74 -24.15
CA LEU A 311 -6.99 -26.69 -23.60
C LEU A 311 -7.45 -28.14 -23.80
N PRO A 312 -6.51 -29.09 -23.96
CA PRO A 312 -6.84 -30.52 -23.95
C PRO A 312 -7.55 -30.93 -22.66
N ALA A 313 -8.59 -31.77 -22.77
CA ALA A 313 -9.36 -32.25 -21.62
C ALA A 313 -8.50 -32.89 -20.50
N PRO A 314 -7.44 -33.68 -20.80
CA PRO A 314 -6.57 -34.22 -19.77
C PRO A 314 -5.78 -33.15 -19.00
N LEU A 315 -5.34 -32.10 -19.69
CA LEU A 315 -4.64 -30.97 -19.06
C LEU A 315 -5.60 -30.18 -18.16
N PHE A 316 -6.84 -29.96 -18.59
CA PHE A 316 -7.87 -29.31 -17.77
C PHE A 316 -8.17 -30.10 -16.48
N ARG A 317 -8.19 -31.44 -16.56
CA ARG A 317 -8.30 -32.31 -15.39
C ARG A 317 -7.12 -32.12 -14.41
N ALA A 318 -5.90 -32.07 -14.92
CA ALA A 318 -4.71 -31.84 -14.10
C ALA A 318 -4.76 -30.48 -13.38
N ILE A 319 -5.14 -29.41 -14.08
CA ILE A 319 -5.31 -28.06 -13.51
C ILE A 319 -6.34 -28.08 -12.37
N THR A 320 -7.45 -28.78 -12.55
CA THR A 320 -8.51 -28.89 -11.55
C THR A 320 -8.04 -29.67 -10.31
N GLU A 321 -7.29 -30.77 -10.50
CA GLU A 321 -6.75 -31.57 -9.39
C GLU A 321 -5.67 -30.83 -8.58
N MET A 322 -4.91 -29.95 -9.23
CA MET A 322 -3.95 -29.08 -8.54
C MET A 322 -4.61 -28.00 -7.68
N GLY A 323 -5.94 -27.84 -7.75
CA GLY A 323 -6.69 -26.87 -6.96
C GLY A 323 -6.59 -25.44 -7.48
N PHE A 324 -6.25 -25.24 -8.76
CA PHE A 324 -6.21 -23.91 -9.36
C PHE A 324 -7.64 -23.43 -9.67
N GLU A 325 -8.29 -22.76 -8.71
CA GLU A 325 -9.65 -22.25 -8.89
C GLU A 325 -9.77 -21.19 -10.00
N ARG A 326 -8.79 -20.28 -10.07
CA ARG A 326 -8.72 -19.20 -11.06
C ARG A 326 -7.29 -19.00 -11.55
N PRO A 327 -7.10 -18.61 -12.82
CA PRO A 327 -5.78 -18.24 -13.32
C PRO A 327 -5.25 -17.01 -12.56
N SER A 328 -3.96 -16.99 -12.25
CA SER A 328 -3.30 -15.80 -11.71
C SER A 328 -3.13 -14.71 -12.78
N PRO A 329 -2.89 -13.43 -12.44
CA PRO A 329 -2.78 -12.35 -13.43
C PRO A 329 -1.77 -12.62 -14.56
N ILE A 330 -0.61 -13.21 -14.24
CA ILE A 330 0.38 -13.59 -15.28
C ILE A 330 -0.12 -14.74 -16.15
N GLN A 331 -0.87 -15.70 -15.59
CA GLN A 331 -1.45 -16.81 -16.33
C GLN A 331 -2.60 -16.35 -17.24
N MET A 332 -3.45 -15.42 -16.75
CA MET A 332 -4.58 -14.87 -17.48
C MET A 332 -4.16 -14.32 -18.85
N GLN A 333 -3.06 -13.57 -18.88
CA GLN A 333 -2.57 -12.95 -20.12
C GLN A 333 -1.47 -13.76 -20.81
N GLY A 334 -0.62 -14.47 -20.05
CA GLY A 334 0.52 -15.20 -20.58
C GLY A 334 0.14 -16.50 -21.31
N ILE A 335 -0.86 -17.24 -20.80
CA ILE A 335 -1.29 -18.50 -21.42
C ILE A 335 -1.84 -18.26 -22.84
N PRO A 336 -2.78 -17.31 -23.07
CA PRO A 336 -3.26 -17.01 -24.43
C PRO A 336 -2.14 -16.64 -25.40
N VAL A 337 -1.17 -15.82 -24.97
CA VAL A 337 -0.03 -15.42 -25.81
C VAL A 337 0.79 -16.66 -26.22
N GLY A 338 1.03 -17.57 -25.28
CA GLY A 338 1.74 -18.82 -25.52
C GLY A 338 0.99 -19.80 -26.42
N LEU A 339 -0.34 -19.88 -26.30
CA LEU A 339 -1.19 -20.71 -27.15
C LEU A 339 -1.22 -20.21 -28.59
N GLU A 340 -1.15 -18.90 -28.82
CA GLU A 340 -0.99 -18.31 -30.16
C GLU A 340 0.43 -18.42 -30.72
N ARG A 341 1.36 -19.06 -30.00
CA ARG A 341 2.77 -19.25 -30.40
C ARG A 341 3.53 -17.92 -30.60
N ARG A 342 3.09 -16.86 -29.91
CA ARG A 342 3.77 -15.56 -29.88
C ARG A 342 4.83 -15.55 -28.80
N ASP A 343 5.89 -14.77 -29.02
CA ASP A 343 6.94 -14.57 -28.02
C ASP A 343 6.42 -13.69 -26.87
N ILE A 344 6.89 -13.93 -25.65
CA ILE A 344 6.42 -13.23 -24.46
C ILE A 344 7.57 -12.82 -23.56
N ILE A 345 7.48 -11.62 -22.99
CA ILE A 345 8.28 -11.20 -21.83
C ILE A 345 7.33 -11.03 -20.65
N GLY A 346 7.34 -12.00 -19.73
CA GLY A 346 6.54 -11.97 -18.51
C GLY A 346 7.30 -11.35 -17.35
N ILE A 347 6.94 -10.14 -16.96
CA ILE A 347 7.53 -9.45 -15.81
C ILE A 347 6.62 -9.65 -14.60
N ALA A 348 7.01 -10.56 -13.71
CA ALA A 348 6.26 -10.86 -12.50
C ALA A 348 7.15 -11.46 -11.41
N GLU A 349 6.79 -11.20 -10.15
CA GLU A 349 7.52 -11.73 -8.99
C GLU A 349 7.40 -13.26 -8.88
N THR A 350 8.35 -13.87 -8.17
CA THR A 350 8.30 -15.31 -7.86
C THR A 350 7.06 -15.65 -7.03
N GLY A 351 6.38 -16.75 -7.37
CA GLY A 351 5.14 -17.15 -6.69
C GLY A 351 3.86 -16.52 -7.28
N SER A 352 3.97 -15.70 -8.32
CA SER A 352 2.82 -15.20 -9.10
C SER A 352 2.18 -16.27 -10.01
N GLY A 353 2.68 -17.50 -10.01
CA GLY A 353 2.20 -18.59 -10.87
C GLY A 353 2.84 -18.64 -12.26
N LYS A 354 4.06 -18.09 -12.41
CA LYS A 354 4.82 -18.08 -13.69
C LYS A 354 4.98 -19.47 -14.30
N THR A 355 5.29 -20.50 -13.49
CA THR A 355 5.52 -21.87 -13.96
C THR A 355 4.35 -22.38 -14.79
N ALA A 356 3.15 -22.42 -14.23
CA ALA A 356 1.97 -22.82 -14.98
C ALA A 356 1.66 -21.91 -16.18
N ALA A 357 2.03 -20.62 -16.15
CA ALA A 357 1.82 -19.70 -17.27
C ALA A 357 2.58 -20.10 -18.53
N PHE A 358 3.76 -20.72 -18.41
CA PHE A 358 4.53 -21.23 -19.55
C PHE A 358 4.42 -22.75 -19.75
N VAL A 359 4.21 -23.54 -18.70
CA VAL A 359 4.07 -25.01 -18.82
C VAL A 359 2.75 -25.40 -19.49
N ILE A 360 1.65 -24.72 -19.16
CA ILE A 360 0.33 -25.00 -19.78
C ILE A 360 0.37 -24.85 -21.31
N PRO A 361 0.83 -23.74 -21.89
CA PRO A 361 0.92 -23.62 -23.34
C PRO A 361 1.94 -24.58 -23.97
N ILE A 362 3.04 -24.94 -23.28
CA ILE A 362 3.96 -25.99 -23.75
C ILE A 362 3.23 -27.33 -23.87
N ILE A 363 2.52 -27.77 -22.82
CA ILE A 363 1.81 -29.05 -22.86
C ILE A 363 0.72 -29.04 -23.94
N ALA A 364 -0.03 -27.95 -24.06
CA ALA A 364 -1.04 -27.79 -25.11
C ALA A 364 -0.43 -27.83 -26.52
N TYR A 365 0.75 -27.24 -26.70
CA TYR A 365 1.52 -27.30 -27.95
C TYR A 365 1.95 -28.74 -28.27
N LEU A 366 2.51 -29.48 -27.30
CA LEU A 366 2.93 -30.88 -27.50
C LEU A 366 1.77 -31.79 -27.92
N CYS A 367 0.56 -31.57 -27.39
CA CYS A 367 -0.63 -32.32 -27.78
C CYS A 367 -1.07 -32.09 -29.24
N GLN A 368 -0.65 -31.00 -29.86
CA GLN A 368 -0.98 -30.66 -31.24
C GLN A 368 0.12 -31.07 -32.23
N LEU A 369 1.28 -31.51 -31.73
CA LEU A 369 2.40 -31.88 -32.58
C LEU A 369 2.11 -33.18 -33.34
N PRO A 370 2.61 -33.33 -34.57
CA PRO A 370 2.41 -34.55 -35.33
C PRO A 370 3.23 -35.70 -34.71
N ALA A 371 2.68 -36.91 -34.73
CA ALA A 371 3.25 -38.08 -34.06
C ALA A 371 4.68 -38.45 -34.53
N ASN A 372 5.08 -38.05 -35.74
CA ASN A 372 6.41 -38.30 -36.28
C ASN A 372 7.51 -37.50 -35.55
N MET A 373 7.24 -36.29 -35.09
CA MET A 373 8.23 -35.50 -34.32
C MET A 373 8.41 -36.10 -32.92
N ILE A 374 7.30 -36.52 -32.31
CA ILE A 374 7.28 -37.15 -30.99
C ILE A 374 8.03 -38.50 -31.01
N ALA A 375 7.92 -39.26 -32.10
CA ALA A 375 8.64 -40.52 -32.24
C ALA A 375 10.17 -40.34 -32.37
N ARG A 376 10.64 -39.16 -32.79
CA ARG A 376 12.06 -38.86 -33.03
C ARG A 376 12.76 -38.22 -31.83
N THR A 377 12.07 -38.03 -30.71
CA THR A 377 12.60 -37.37 -29.52
C THR A 377 13.89 -37.99 -28.99
N ALA A 378 14.08 -39.30 -29.14
CA ALA A 378 15.32 -39.97 -28.76
C ALA A 378 16.53 -39.59 -29.63
N ASP A 379 16.31 -39.28 -30.91
CA ASP A 379 17.36 -39.02 -31.90
C ASP A 379 17.59 -37.52 -32.15
N GLU A 380 16.50 -36.74 -32.26
CA GLU A 380 16.53 -35.33 -32.63
C GLU A 380 16.45 -34.37 -31.40
N GLY A 381 16.22 -34.93 -30.20
CA GLY A 381 16.20 -34.20 -28.94
C GLY A 381 14.80 -33.73 -28.50
N PRO A 382 14.70 -32.91 -27.43
CA PRO A 382 13.44 -32.48 -26.84
C PRO A 382 12.68 -31.51 -27.74
N LEU A 383 11.38 -31.43 -27.50
CA LEU A 383 10.45 -30.54 -28.19
C LEU A 383 10.37 -29.17 -27.50
N ALA A 384 10.58 -29.15 -26.18
CA ALA A 384 10.63 -27.94 -25.38
C ALA A 384 11.82 -27.91 -24.40
N LEU A 385 12.37 -26.72 -24.17
CA LEU A 385 13.46 -26.46 -23.24
C LEU A 385 13.07 -25.35 -22.25
N ILE A 386 13.23 -25.61 -20.96
CA ILE A 386 13.06 -24.60 -19.90
C ILE A 386 14.39 -24.41 -19.19
N MET A 387 14.95 -23.20 -19.27
CA MET A 387 16.16 -22.82 -18.55
C MET A 387 15.80 -22.08 -17.27
N ALA A 388 16.43 -22.49 -16.17
CA ALA A 388 16.34 -21.84 -14.89
C ALA A 388 17.75 -21.57 -14.31
N PRO A 389 17.98 -20.45 -13.61
CA PRO A 389 19.30 -20.07 -13.09
C PRO A 389 19.84 -21.03 -12.03
N THR A 390 18.96 -21.74 -11.32
CA THR A 390 19.35 -22.59 -10.20
C THR A 390 18.73 -23.96 -10.25
N ARG A 391 19.45 -24.93 -9.68
CA ARG A 391 19.07 -26.34 -9.67
C ARG A 391 17.76 -26.55 -8.94
N GLU A 392 17.58 -25.84 -7.84
CA GLU A 392 16.40 -25.92 -6.98
C GLU A 392 15.16 -25.44 -7.71
N LEU A 393 15.27 -24.33 -8.45
CA LEU A 393 14.19 -23.82 -9.29
C LEU A 393 13.87 -24.78 -10.45
N ALA A 394 14.90 -25.33 -11.11
CA ALA A 394 14.71 -26.32 -12.16
C ALA A 394 13.97 -27.58 -11.68
N LEU A 395 14.36 -28.13 -10.52
CA LEU A 395 13.68 -29.29 -9.90
C LEU A 395 12.25 -28.95 -9.49
N GLN A 396 11.99 -27.72 -9.03
CA GLN A 396 10.63 -27.28 -8.73
C GLN A 396 9.76 -27.23 -9.99
N ILE A 397 10.29 -26.65 -11.08
CA ILE A 397 9.60 -26.60 -12.37
C ILE A 397 9.34 -28.02 -12.88
N GLU A 398 10.28 -28.94 -12.72
CA GLU A 398 10.12 -30.36 -13.10
C GLU A 398 8.96 -31.01 -12.35
N GLN A 399 8.92 -30.87 -11.02
CA GLN A 399 7.84 -31.42 -10.20
C GLN A 399 6.48 -30.84 -10.57
N GLU A 400 6.41 -29.54 -10.87
CA GLU A 400 5.16 -28.89 -11.29
C GLU A 400 4.74 -29.34 -12.70
N THR A 401 5.71 -29.51 -13.61
CA THR A 401 5.49 -30.01 -14.97
C THR A 401 4.95 -31.43 -14.95
N ILE A 402 5.54 -32.33 -14.16
CA ILE A 402 5.07 -33.71 -14.00
C ILE A 402 3.62 -33.74 -13.48
N LYS A 403 3.26 -32.87 -12.53
CA LYS A 403 1.89 -32.77 -12.01
C LYS A 403 0.90 -32.31 -13.08
N LEU A 404 1.26 -31.30 -13.86
CA LEU A 404 0.40 -30.79 -14.95
C LEU A 404 0.29 -31.79 -16.12
N ALA A 405 1.34 -32.55 -16.39
CA ALA A 405 1.40 -33.55 -17.44
C ALA A 405 0.79 -34.91 -17.05
N LYS A 406 0.42 -35.12 -15.77
CA LYS A 406 0.02 -36.41 -15.18
C LYS A 406 -1.05 -37.19 -15.96
N TYR A 407 -1.95 -36.50 -16.67
CA TYR A 407 -3.02 -37.12 -17.45
C TYR A 407 -2.83 -37.00 -18.96
N THR A 408 -1.78 -36.34 -19.41
CA THR A 408 -1.59 -35.97 -20.80
C THR A 408 -0.72 -36.99 -21.52
N THR A 409 -1.29 -37.61 -22.55
CA THR A 409 -0.60 -38.50 -23.49
C THR A 409 -0.33 -37.77 -24.80
N VAL A 410 0.83 -38.02 -25.39
CA VAL A 410 1.26 -37.49 -26.69
C VAL A 410 1.68 -38.64 -27.61
N GLY A 411 1.56 -38.43 -28.93
CA GLY A 411 1.82 -39.44 -29.94
C GLY A 411 0.60 -40.27 -30.32
N GLU A 412 0.77 -41.20 -31.25
CA GLU A 412 -0.29 -42.06 -31.79
C GLU A 412 0.18 -43.53 -31.84
N GLY A 413 -0.77 -44.46 -31.69
CA GLY A 413 -0.51 -45.90 -31.79
C GLY A 413 0.46 -46.41 -30.71
N GLU A 414 1.45 -47.20 -31.14
CA GLU A 414 2.47 -47.80 -30.25
C GLU A 414 3.45 -46.77 -29.68
N ASN A 415 3.55 -45.58 -30.29
CA ASN A 415 4.43 -44.50 -29.84
C ASN A 415 3.75 -43.53 -28.85
N ALA A 416 2.48 -43.77 -28.53
CA ALA A 416 1.74 -42.97 -27.56
C ALA A 416 2.33 -43.15 -26.16
N HIS A 417 2.72 -42.06 -25.52
CA HIS A 417 3.29 -42.08 -24.18
C HIS A 417 2.89 -40.86 -23.36
N MET A 418 3.04 -40.96 -22.05
CA MET A 418 2.90 -39.82 -21.14
C MET A 418 4.05 -38.85 -21.39
N ILE A 419 3.79 -37.54 -21.37
CA ILE A 419 4.84 -36.53 -21.55
C ILE A 419 5.99 -36.80 -20.57
N LYS A 420 7.19 -37.00 -21.12
CA LYS A 420 8.41 -37.24 -20.35
C LYS A 420 9.12 -35.94 -20.08
N THR A 421 9.59 -35.75 -18.85
CA THR A 421 10.32 -34.55 -18.43
C THR A 421 11.52 -34.95 -17.57
N VAL A 422 12.66 -34.30 -17.79
CA VAL A 422 13.89 -34.51 -17.00
C VAL A 422 14.57 -33.19 -16.68
N ALA A 423 14.98 -33.04 -15.41
CA ALA A 423 15.84 -31.96 -14.95
C ALA A 423 17.34 -32.27 -15.15
N VAL A 424 17.98 -31.50 -16.03
CA VAL A 424 19.42 -31.53 -16.31
C VAL A 424 20.11 -30.46 -15.47
N VAL A 425 20.44 -30.84 -14.23
CA VAL A 425 21.01 -29.96 -13.21
C VAL A 425 22.32 -30.51 -12.67
N GLY A 426 23.23 -29.66 -12.22
CA GLY A 426 24.46 -30.15 -11.60
C GLY A 426 24.22 -30.87 -10.27
N GLY A 427 25.22 -31.59 -9.75
CA GLY A 427 25.14 -32.28 -8.45
C GLY A 427 24.50 -33.66 -8.48
N GLN A 428 23.85 -34.01 -9.59
CA GLN A 428 23.46 -35.39 -9.91
C GLN A 428 24.52 -36.04 -10.81
N SER A 429 24.53 -37.39 -10.83
CA SER A 429 25.43 -38.15 -11.70
C SER A 429 25.17 -37.83 -13.17
N LYS A 430 26.26 -37.54 -13.91
CA LYS A 430 26.19 -37.31 -15.36
C LYS A 430 25.68 -38.54 -16.10
N GLU A 431 26.04 -39.73 -15.63
CA GLU A 431 25.67 -41.01 -16.25
C GLU A 431 24.17 -41.28 -16.14
N GLU A 432 23.59 -41.01 -14.97
CA GLU A 432 22.15 -41.17 -14.75
C GLU A 432 21.33 -40.19 -15.61
N GLN A 433 21.77 -38.93 -15.67
CA GLN A 433 21.13 -37.93 -16.54
C GLN A 433 21.25 -38.30 -18.02
N ALA A 434 22.43 -38.73 -18.46
CA ALA A 434 22.64 -39.16 -19.84
C ALA A 434 21.79 -40.39 -20.20
N PHE A 435 21.63 -41.34 -19.27
CA PHE A 435 20.76 -42.50 -19.48
C PHE A 435 19.31 -42.08 -19.68
N LYS A 436 18.77 -41.22 -18.79
CA LYS A 436 17.39 -40.72 -18.92
C LYS A 436 17.16 -39.93 -20.21
N VAL A 437 18.12 -39.09 -20.62
CA VAL A 437 18.03 -38.33 -21.87
C VAL A 437 17.96 -39.25 -23.10
N ARG A 438 18.68 -40.39 -23.09
CA ARG A 438 18.65 -41.38 -24.19
C ARG A 438 17.31 -42.09 -24.36
N GLU A 439 16.44 -42.10 -23.35
CA GLU A 439 15.10 -42.71 -23.43
C GLU A 439 14.10 -41.86 -24.25
N GLY A 440 14.54 -40.70 -24.75
CA GLY A 440 13.72 -39.73 -25.47
C GLY A 440 12.84 -38.94 -24.51
N ILE A 441 13.19 -37.67 -24.28
CA ILE A 441 12.52 -36.78 -23.33
C ILE A 441 11.88 -35.60 -24.07
N ASP A 442 10.58 -35.36 -23.87
CA ASP A 442 9.84 -34.31 -24.58
C ASP A 442 10.16 -32.90 -24.07
N ILE A 443 10.27 -32.75 -22.75
CA ILE A 443 10.56 -31.48 -22.08
C ILE A 443 11.84 -31.61 -21.26
N ILE A 444 12.86 -30.82 -21.59
CA ILE A 444 14.06 -30.71 -20.76
C ILE A 444 14.01 -29.43 -19.94
N ILE A 445 14.34 -29.56 -18.66
CA ILE A 445 14.47 -28.43 -17.73
C ILE A 445 15.91 -28.41 -17.26
N GLY A 446 16.60 -27.28 -17.26
CA GLY A 446 18.01 -27.32 -16.88
C GLY A 446 18.63 -25.98 -16.51
N THR A 447 19.80 -26.07 -15.89
CA THR A 447 20.64 -24.90 -15.61
C THR A 447 21.60 -24.65 -16.77
N PRO A 448 21.82 -23.40 -17.23
CA PRO A 448 22.61 -23.10 -18.44
C PRO A 448 23.97 -23.82 -18.50
N GLY A 449 24.77 -23.74 -17.43
CA GLY A 449 26.08 -24.40 -17.40
C GLY A 449 26.02 -25.92 -17.56
N ARG A 450 25.05 -26.61 -16.94
CA ARG A 450 24.91 -28.07 -17.09
C ARG A 450 24.31 -28.45 -18.45
N LEU A 451 23.47 -27.60 -19.04
CA LEU A 451 22.96 -27.79 -20.39
C LEU A 451 24.10 -27.71 -21.42
N ASN A 452 24.96 -26.70 -21.33
CA ASN A 452 26.16 -26.62 -22.17
C ASN A 452 27.03 -27.85 -22.03
N ASP A 453 27.33 -28.30 -20.80
CA ASP A 453 28.11 -29.53 -20.59
C ASP A 453 27.53 -30.74 -21.35
N VAL A 454 26.20 -30.94 -21.33
CA VAL A 454 25.59 -32.10 -21.99
C VAL A 454 25.49 -31.95 -23.51
N ILE A 455 25.37 -30.72 -24.00
CA ILE A 455 25.34 -30.40 -25.43
C ILE A 455 26.74 -30.54 -26.04
N GLU A 456 27.76 -29.98 -25.40
CA GLU A 456 29.16 -30.06 -25.84
C GLU A 456 29.66 -31.51 -25.90
N ASN A 457 29.28 -32.33 -24.91
CA ASN A 457 29.59 -33.76 -24.88
C ASN A 457 28.67 -34.62 -25.77
N ARG A 458 27.74 -33.99 -26.51
CA ARG A 458 26.77 -34.65 -27.41
C ARG A 458 25.90 -35.71 -26.73
N TYR A 459 25.63 -35.56 -25.43
CA TYR A 459 24.61 -36.35 -24.75
C TYR A 459 23.19 -35.86 -25.08
N LEU A 460 23.07 -34.61 -25.51
CA LEU A 460 21.83 -33.95 -25.88
C LEU A 460 22.03 -33.15 -27.18
N VAL A 461 21.05 -33.21 -28.06
CA VAL A 461 20.92 -32.34 -29.24
C VAL A 461 19.61 -31.55 -29.15
N LEU A 462 19.53 -30.38 -29.78
CA LEU A 462 18.35 -29.48 -29.72
C LEU A 462 17.79 -29.20 -31.12
N ASN A 463 17.86 -30.19 -32.03
CA ASN A 463 17.54 -29.99 -33.44
C ASN A 463 16.06 -29.67 -33.69
N GLN A 464 15.14 -30.30 -32.94
CA GLN A 464 13.70 -30.09 -33.07
C GLN A 464 13.09 -29.26 -31.92
N CYS A 465 13.92 -28.63 -31.09
CA CYS A 465 13.47 -27.82 -29.95
C CYS A 465 12.92 -26.47 -30.43
N ASN A 466 11.59 -26.36 -30.51
CA ASN A 466 10.89 -25.19 -31.01
C ASN A 466 10.22 -24.34 -29.92
N TYR A 467 10.24 -24.79 -28.68
CA TYR A 467 9.69 -24.03 -27.56
C TYR A 467 10.76 -23.81 -26.50
N VAL A 468 11.08 -22.56 -26.19
CA VAL A 468 12.11 -22.24 -25.19
C VAL A 468 11.62 -21.24 -24.16
N VAL A 469 11.93 -21.51 -22.90
CA VAL A 469 11.61 -20.65 -21.76
C VAL A 469 12.88 -20.27 -21.01
N LEU A 470 13.02 -18.99 -20.70
CA LEU A 470 14.05 -18.43 -19.82
C LEU A 470 13.36 -17.92 -18.55
N ASP A 471 13.35 -18.70 -17.47
CA ASP A 471 12.78 -18.25 -16.19
C ASP A 471 13.84 -17.64 -15.27
N GLU A 472 13.48 -16.57 -14.57
CA GLU A 472 14.39 -15.71 -13.79
C GLU A 472 15.62 -15.25 -14.63
N ALA A 473 15.35 -14.65 -15.80
CA ALA A 473 16.38 -14.21 -16.74
C ALA A 473 17.34 -13.16 -16.16
N ASP A 474 16.83 -12.20 -15.39
CA ASP A 474 17.64 -11.26 -14.60
C ASP A 474 18.66 -11.96 -13.70
N ARG A 475 18.24 -13.04 -13.04
CA ARG A 475 19.11 -13.83 -12.18
C ARG A 475 20.15 -14.62 -12.96
N MET A 476 19.83 -15.12 -14.15
CA MET A 476 20.82 -15.76 -15.02
C MET A 476 21.94 -14.77 -15.35
N ILE A 477 21.61 -13.53 -15.68
CA ILE A 477 22.60 -12.47 -15.92
C ILE A 477 23.41 -12.13 -14.66
N ASP A 478 22.74 -11.94 -13.50
CA ASP A 478 23.43 -11.64 -12.22
C ASP A 478 24.44 -12.74 -11.83
N MET A 479 24.17 -13.99 -12.21
CA MET A 479 25.07 -15.14 -11.96
C MET A 479 26.18 -15.27 -13.02
N GLY A 480 26.20 -14.40 -14.03
CA GLY A 480 27.15 -14.44 -15.13
C GLY A 480 26.84 -15.51 -16.17
N PHE A 481 25.59 -15.97 -16.26
CA PHE A 481 25.18 -17.01 -17.21
C PHE A 481 24.83 -16.51 -18.63
N GLU A 482 25.05 -15.22 -18.93
CA GLU A 482 24.68 -14.62 -20.22
C GLU A 482 25.24 -15.41 -21.41
N GLN A 483 26.55 -15.67 -21.41
CA GLN A 483 27.19 -16.39 -22.51
C GLN A 483 26.68 -17.82 -22.61
N GLN A 484 26.55 -18.55 -21.50
CA GLN A 484 26.05 -19.93 -21.57
C GLN A 484 24.62 -20.00 -22.11
N VAL A 485 23.76 -19.03 -21.76
CA VAL A 485 22.39 -18.96 -22.31
C VAL A 485 22.41 -18.71 -23.82
N VAL A 486 23.27 -17.81 -24.28
CA VAL A 486 23.46 -17.54 -25.72
C VAL A 486 23.88 -18.82 -26.45
N ASP A 487 24.88 -19.53 -25.94
CA ASP A 487 25.41 -20.76 -26.56
C ASP A 487 24.34 -21.85 -26.71
N VAL A 488 23.50 -22.06 -25.68
CA VAL A 488 22.36 -23.00 -25.75
C VAL A 488 21.38 -22.57 -26.85
N LEU A 489 21.02 -21.28 -26.89
CA LEU A 489 20.01 -20.75 -27.81
C LEU A 489 20.46 -20.74 -29.28
N GLU A 490 21.76 -20.61 -29.53
CA GLU A 490 22.38 -20.70 -30.85
C GLU A 490 22.45 -22.14 -31.36
N THR A 491 22.53 -23.13 -30.46
CA THR A 491 22.59 -24.55 -30.82
C THR A 491 21.22 -25.11 -31.26
N MET A 492 20.13 -24.40 -31.00
CA MET A 492 18.79 -24.90 -31.31
C MET A 492 18.46 -24.83 -32.80
N GLY A 493 17.80 -25.87 -33.33
CA GLY A 493 17.45 -25.94 -34.76
C GLY A 493 16.19 -25.18 -35.17
N GLY A 494 15.38 -24.72 -34.21
CA GLY A 494 14.16 -23.96 -34.47
C GLY A 494 14.43 -22.58 -35.08
N LEU A 495 13.78 -22.27 -36.20
CA LEU A 495 13.98 -21.00 -36.90
C LEU A 495 13.36 -19.83 -36.12
N LEU A 496 14.08 -18.71 -36.06
CA LEU A 496 13.52 -17.45 -35.58
C LEU A 496 12.42 -16.95 -36.53
N LYS A 497 11.42 -16.28 -35.97
CA LYS A 497 10.37 -15.61 -36.74
C LYS A 497 10.89 -14.38 -37.49
N SER A 498 10.12 -13.86 -38.45
CA SER A 498 10.48 -12.62 -39.15
C SER A 498 10.56 -11.42 -38.20
N GLU A 499 11.41 -10.46 -38.54
CA GLU A 499 11.52 -9.16 -37.87
C GLU A 499 10.44 -8.18 -38.34
N ASN A 500 9.77 -8.45 -39.47
CA ASN A 500 8.65 -7.65 -39.96
C ASN A 500 7.33 -8.13 -39.32
N GLU A 501 6.55 -7.22 -38.73
CA GLU A 501 5.30 -7.57 -38.01
C GLU A 501 4.25 -8.18 -38.94
N ASP A 502 4.04 -7.62 -40.14
CA ASP A 502 3.04 -8.12 -41.10
C ASP A 502 3.37 -9.54 -41.61
N GLU A 503 4.66 -9.80 -41.88
CA GLU A 503 5.13 -11.14 -42.27
C GLU A 503 5.04 -12.13 -41.12
N LEU A 504 5.29 -11.69 -39.88
CA LEU A 504 5.10 -12.51 -38.69
C LEU A 504 3.62 -12.93 -38.55
N GLU A 505 2.67 -12.04 -38.80
CA GLU A 505 1.25 -12.40 -38.76
C GLU A 505 0.89 -13.43 -39.82
N GLN A 506 1.41 -13.28 -41.04
CA GLN A 506 1.25 -14.27 -42.10
C GLN A 506 1.90 -15.60 -41.73
N GLN A 507 3.10 -15.59 -41.14
CA GLN A 507 3.79 -16.78 -40.63
C GLN A 507 2.96 -17.48 -39.56
N LEU A 508 2.36 -16.75 -38.61
CA LEU A 508 1.54 -17.34 -37.55
C LEU A 508 0.25 -17.97 -38.09
N GLN A 509 -0.38 -17.37 -39.10
CA GLN A 509 -1.55 -17.92 -39.79
C GLN A 509 -1.20 -19.18 -40.61
N VAL A 510 -0.11 -19.15 -41.37
CA VAL A 510 0.34 -20.29 -42.20
C VAL A 510 0.93 -21.43 -41.34
N ALA A 511 1.52 -21.09 -40.18
CA ALA A 511 2.16 -22.04 -39.28
C ALA A 511 1.18 -22.95 -38.54
N GLU A 512 -0.15 -22.81 -38.67
CA GLU A 512 -1.11 -23.79 -38.10
C GLU A 512 -0.72 -25.24 -38.43
N ASN A 513 -0.08 -25.48 -39.59
CA ASN A 513 0.40 -26.80 -40.00
C ASN A 513 1.93 -26.97 -40.06
N GLN A 514 2.71 -25.91 -39.81
CA GLN A 514 4.18 -25.95 -39.90
C GLN A 514 4.81 -25.54 -38.56
N PHE A 515 5.10 -26.54 -37.72
CA PHE A 515 5.77 -26.40 -36.43
C PHE A 515 7.28 -26.13 -36.57
N LYS A 516 7.66 -25.10 -37.34
CA LYS A 516 9.07 -24.79 -37.67
C LYS A 516 9.63 -23.59 -36.93
N PHE A 517 8.77 -22.67 -36.50
CA PHE A 517 9.19 -21.42 -35.87
C PHE A 517 9.30 -21.58 -34.36
N ARG A 518 10.39 -21.04 -33.81
CA ARG A 518 10.65 -21.04 -32.38
C ARG A 518 9.70 -20.10 -31.65
N VAL A 519 9.18 -20.55 -30.51
CA VAL A 519 8.48 -19.73 -29.51
C VAL A 519 9.43 -19.50 -28.34
N THR A 520 9.74 -18.24 -28.09
CA THR A 520 10.64 -17.85 -26.99
C THR A 520 9.84 -17.12 -25.91
N MET A 521 9.87 -17.64 -24.69
CA MET A 521 9.28 -17.00 -23.52
C MET A 521 10.38 -16.58 -22.54
N MET A 522 10.36 -15.33 -22.10
CA MET A 522 11.29 -14.83 -21.09
C MET A 522 10.48 -14.38 -19.88
N PHE A 523 10.79 -14.93 -18.70
CA PHE A 523 10.19 -14.53 -17.45
C PHE A 523 11.25 -13.95 -16.52
N SER A 524 10.96 -12.77 -15.98
CA SER A 524 11.91 -12.03 -15.15
C SER A 524 11.17 -11.24 -14.07
N ALA A 525 11.83 -10.93 -12.95
CA ALA A 525 11.25 -9.99 -11.99
C ALA A 525 11.52 -8.54 -12.42
N THR A 526 12.68 -8.32 -13.06
CA THR A 526 13.17 -7.00 -13.48
C THR A 526 13.64 -7.02 -14.94
N MET A 527 13.76 -5.84 -15.55
CA MET A 527 14.27 -5.67 -16.93
C MET A 527 15.50 -4.74 -16.95
N PRO A 528 16.66 -5.19 -16.45
CA PRO A 528 17.90 -4.43 -16.63
C PRO A 528 18.35 -4.46 -18.11
N PRO A 529 19.21 -3.51 -18.54
CA PRO A 529 19.64 -3.39 -19.94
C PRO A 529 20.26 -4.66 -20.53
N GLU A 530 20.91 -5.48 -19.72
CA GLU A 530 21.49 -6.76 -20.11
C GLU A 530 20.42 -7.79 -20.49
N VAL A 531 19.33 -7.86 -19.71
CA VAL A 531 18.18 -8.73 -20.02
C VAL A 531 17.45 -8.23 -21.26
N GLU A 532 17.31 -6.91 -21.43
CA GLU A 532 16.77 -6.33 -22.65
C GLU A 532 17.60 -6.67 -23.89
N ARG A 533 18.93 -6.68 -23.77
CA ARG A 533 19.84 -7.08 -24.85
C ARG A 533 19.61 -8.54 -25.24
N LEU A 534 19.58 -9.44 -24.26
CA LEU A 534 19.27 -10.84 -24.49
C LEU A 534 17.90 -11.03 -25.16
N ALA A 535 16.91 -10.24 -24.73
CA ALA A 535 15.56 -10.31 -25.28
C ALA A 535 15.52 -9.86 -26.75
N LYS A 536 16.21 -8.77 -27.10
CA LYS A 536 16.30 -8.27 -28.48
C LYS A 536 16.96 -9.28 -29.42
N THR A 537 17.97 -10.02 -28.94
CA THR A 537 18.66 -11.03 -29.76
C THR A 537 17.73 -12.19 -30.12
N PHE A 538 16.97 -12.72 -29.13
CA PHE A 538 16.32 -14.03 -29.27
C PHE A 538 14.79 -14.04 -29.35
N LEU A 539 14.13 -12.92 -29.06
CA LEU A 539 12.69 -12.76 -29.20
C LEU A 539 12.35 -11.93 -30.45
N ARG A 540 11.16 -12.13 -31.00
CA ARG A 540 10.64 -11.39 -32.16
C ARG A 540 9.25 -10.84 -31.84
N HIS A 541 9.11 -9.51 -31.89
CA HIS A 541 7.89 -8.77 -31.50
C HIS A 541 7.20 -9.33 -30.24
N PRO A 542 7.92 -9.46 -29.11
CA PRO A 542 7.36 -10.10 -27.95
C PRO A 542 6.23 -9.26 -27.33
N SER A 543 5.20 -9.94 -26.84
CA SER A 543 4.21 -9.34 -25.96
C SER A 543 4.82 -9.20 -24.57
N ILE A 544 4.99 -7.97 -24.09
CA ILE A 544 5.51 -7.69 -22.75
C ILE A 544 4.32 -7.62 -21.80
N VAL A 545 4.21 -8.60 -20.91
CA VAL A 545 3.18 -8.71 -19.88
C VAL A 545 3.80 -8.38 -18.53
N LYS A 546 3.57 -7.17 -18.03
CA LYS A 546 4.05 -6.73 -16.71
C LYS A 546 2.92 -6.78 -15.70
N ILE A 547 3.14 -7.44 -14.56
CA ILE A 547 2.15 -7.59 -13.49
C ILE A 547 2.54 -6.74 -12.30
N GLY A 548 1.72 -5.72 -12.00
CA GLY A 548 2.08 -4.69 -11.04
C GLY A 548 3.07 -3.67 -11.61
N ASP A 549 3.22 -2.55 -10.91
CA ASP A 549 4.24 -1.56 -11.21
C ASP A 549 5.40 -1.67 -10.21
N GLU A 550 6.60 -1.26 -10.59
CA GLU A 550 7.77 -1.23 -9.68
C GLU A 550 7.52 -0.28 -8.49
N THR A 551 6.60 0.67 -8.68
CA THR A 551 6.07 1.63 -7.71
C THR A 551 4.71 1.22 -7.13
N SER A 552 4.04 0.20 -7.69
CA SER A 552 2.68 -0.18 -7.30
C SER A 552 2.72 -1.25 -6.23
N GLY A 553 2.44 -0.84 -5.00
CA GLY A 553 1.37 -1.42 -4.18
C GLY A 553 1.54 -2.82 -3.60
N LYS A 554 2.23 -3.76 -4.26
CA LYS A 554 2.23 -5.18 -3.88
C LYS A 554 3.15 -5.47 -2.68
N ASN A 555 4.22 -4.69 -2.54
CA ASN A 555 5.07 -4.68 -1.34
C ASN A 555 4.53 -3.77 -0.21
N LYS A 556 3.41 -3.04 -0.41
CA LYS A 556 2.69 -2.39 0.71
C LYS A 556 2.12 -3.41 1.70
N ARG A 557 1.87 -4.65 1.24
CA ARG A 557 1.43 -5.77 2.10
C ARG A 557 2.51 -6.25 3.06
N ILE A 558 3.76 -5.90 2.79
CA ILE A 558 4.88 -6.27 3.65
C ILE A 558 5.15 -5.08 4.57
N ASP A 559 4.97 -5.27 5.87
CA ASP A 559 5.39 -4.30 6.88
C ASP A 559 6.92 -4.29 6.98
N GLN A 560 7.53 -3.34 6.26
CA GLN A 560 8.96 -3.11 6.23
C GLN A 560 9.40 -2.18 7.37
N GLN A 561 10.18 -2.75 8.30
CA GLN A 561 10.74 -2.05 9.45
C GLN A 561 12.26 -1.96 9.32
N VAL A 562 12.79 -0.76 9.12
CA VAL A 562 14.24 -0.52 9.04
C VAL A 562 14.76 0.05 10.35
N TRP A 563 15.77 -0.60 10.92
CA TRP A 563 16.42 -0.19 12.16
C TRP A 563 17.84 0.25 11.86
N PHE A 564 18.12 1.55 12.02
CA PHE A 564 19.46 2.09 11.90
C PHE A 564 20.23 1.83 13.20
N MET A 565 21.35 1.10 13.14
CA MET A 565 22.15 0.81 14.33
C MET A 565 23.62 0.52 14.06
N PRO A 566 24.50 0.68 15.07
CA PRO A 566 25.89 0.23 14.99
C PRO A 566 25.99 -1.30 14.89
N GLY A 567 26.95 -1.80 14.10
CA GLY A 567 27.14 -3.24 13.85
C GLY A 567 27.25 -4.12 15.11
N GLY A 568 27.87 -3.60 16.18
CA GLY A 568 28.00 -4.34 17.44
C GLY A 568 26.68 -4.65 18.16
N LYS A 569 25.58 -3.97 17.82
CA LYS A 569 24.26 -4.18 18.43
C LYS A 569 23.37 -5.16 17.67
N LYS A 570 23.74 -5.56 16.44
CA LYS A 570 22.92 -6.43 15.57
C LYS A 570 22.55 -7.74 16.26
N ARG A 571 23.51 -8.42 16.89
CA ARG A 571 23.29 -9.72 17.55
C ARG A 571 22.29 -9.63 18.69
N SER A 572 22.43 -8.63 19.58
CA SER A 572 21.50 -8.46 20.71
C SER A 572 20.09 -8.13 20.22
N LYS A 573 19.97 -7.25 19.20
CA LYS A 573 18.68 -6.90 18.62
C LYS A 573 18.02 -8.08 17.89
N LEU A 574 18.81 -8.89 17.17
CA LEU A 574 18.31 -10.11 16.54
C LEU A 574 17.63 -11.03 17.56
N MET A 575 18.27 -11.27 18.71
CA MET A 575 17.71 -12.12 19.76
C MET A 575 16.45 -11.52 20.39
N GLU A 576 16.42 -10.20 20.61
CA GLU A 576 15.24 -9.49 21.08
C GLU A 576 14.07 -9.66 20.09
N THR A 577 14.30 -9.38 18.81
CA THR A 577 13.31 -9.50 17.75
C THR A 577 12.78 -10.94 17.63
N ILE A 578 13.67 -11.95 17.65
CA ILE A 578 13.25 -13.36 17.59
C ILE A 578 12.38 -13.71 18.80
N ARG A 579 12.76 -13.28 20.01
CA ARG A 579 11.96 -13.52 21.22
C ARG A 579 10.60 -12.86 21.14
N ASP A 580 10.52 -11.64 20.64
CA ASP A 580 9.25 -10.90 20.53
C ASP A 580 8.31 -11.58 19.52
N VAL A 581 8.84 -11.97 18.36
CA VAL A 581 8.08 -12.69 17.33
C VAL A 581 7.59 -14.05 17.84
N LEU A 582 8.45 -14.81 18.54
CA LEU A 582 8.10 -16.12 19.07
C LEU A 582 7.23 -16.06 20.35
N ARG A 583 7.19 -14.92 21.06
CA ARG A 583 6.34 -14.70 22.26
C ARG A 583 4.94 -14.17 21.94
N ALA A 584 4.69 -13.64 20.75
CA ALA A 584 3.39 -13.11 20.38
C ALA A 584 2.26 -14.15 20.62
N PRO A 585 1.13 -13.79 21.28
CA PRO A 585 0.12 -14.77 21.67
C PRO A 585 -0.50 -15.44 20.44
N ARG A 586 -0.41 -16.76 20.38
CA ARG A 586 -1.06 -17.60 19.36
C ARG A 586 -2.57 -17.36 19.37
N ALA A 587 -3.10 -16.71 18.35
CA ALA A 587 -4.54 -16.64 18.10
C ALA A 587 -5.10 -17.93 17.46
N SER A 588 -4.24 -18.83 16.98
CA SER A 588 -4.65 -20.09 16.35
C SER A 588 -4.22 -21.28 17.23
N ARG A 589 -5.16 -22.18 17.52
CA ARG A 589 -4.96 -23.42 18.32
C ARG A 589 -4.24 -24.51 17.53
N ASP A 590 -3.96 -24.31 16.24
CA ASP A 590 -3.33 -25.31 15.40
C ASP A 590 -1.80 -25.20 15.38
N LYS A 591 -1.14 -26.35 15.47
CA LYS A 591 0.33 -26.49 15.35
C LYS A 591 0.89 -26.05 13.99
N THR A 592 0.03 -25.83 13.00
CA THR A 592 0.39 -25.48 11.61
C THR A 592 0.70 -24.00 11.41
N ASP A 593 0.32 -23.11 12.34
CA ASP A 593 0.55 -21.65 12.25
C ASP A 593 1.76 -21.19 13.10
N ALA A 594 2.80 -22.03 13.22
CA ALA A 594 4.04 -21.61 13.86
C ALA A 594 4.75 -20.54 13.01
N PRO A 595 5.22 -19.43 13.60
CA PRO A 595 5.90 -18.37 12.85
C PRO A 595 7.22 -18.88 12.26
N LYS A 596 7.24 -19.04 10.94
CA LYS A 596 8.45 -19.34 10.18
C LYS A 596 9.22 -18.05 9.91
N ILE A 597 10.50 -18.04 10.26
CA ILE A 597 11.39 -16.87 10.16
C ILE A 597 12.59 -17.20 9.26
N ILE A 598 12.89 -16.33 8.30
CA ILE A 598 14.14 -16.39 7.51
C ILE A 598 15.05 -15.25 7.93
N ILE A 599 16.30 -15.56 8.25
CA ILE A 599 17.34 -14.59 8.59
C ILE A 599 18.36 -14.55 7.45
N PHE A 600 18.44 -13.44 6.74
CA PHE A 600 19.40 -13.24 5.66
C PHE A 600 20.69 -12.58 6.13
N VAL A 601 21.80 -13.16 5.69
CA VAL A 601 23.16 -12.65 5.88
C VAL A 601 23.90 -12.62 4.55
N ASN A 602 24.86 -11.71 4.40
CA ASN A 602 25.57 -11.55 3.13
C ASN A 602 26.65 -12.63 2.95
N VAL A 603 27.35 -13.03 4.03
CA VAL A 603 28.54 -13.89 3.97
C VAL A 603 28.29 -15.28 4.58
N LYS A 604 28.81 -16.33 3.92
CA LYS A 604 28.65 -17.74 4.35
C LYS A 604 29.19 -18.00 5.77
N LYS A 605 30.38 -17.46 6.12
CA LYS A 605 30.99 -17.63 7.45
C LYS A 605 30.14 -17.00 8.57
N GLU A 606 29.48 -15.89 8.25
CA GLU A 606 28.61 -15.19 9.19
C GLU A 606 27.31 -15.97 9.39
N CYS A 607 26.80 -16.63 8.34
CA CYS A 607 25.67 -17.56 8.42
C CYS A 607 25.88 -18.64 9.49
N ASP A 608 27.02 -19.33 9.47
CA ASP A 608 27.37 -20.35 10.48
C ASP A 608 27.53 -19.75 11.89
N THR A 609 27.94 -18.49 11.99
CA THR A 609 28.17 -17.81 13.28
C THR A 609 26.85 -17.36 13.90
N VAL A 610 25.97 -16.74 13.11
CA VAL A 610 24.63 -16.31 13.52
C VAL A 610 23.79 -17.54 13.89
N ALA A 611 23.81 -18.60 13.09
CA ALA A 611 23.05 -19.80 13.38
C ALA A 611 23.50 -20.50 14.66
N ARG A 612 24.82 -20.59 14.93
CA ARG A 612 25.32 -21.09 16.21
C ARG A 612 24.88 -20.21 17.39
N ALA A 613 24.90 -18.90 17.22
CA ALA A 613 24.44 -17.97 18.25
C ALA A 613 22.93 -18.16 18.55
N VAL A 614 22.10 -18.29 17.50
CA VAL A 614 20.66 -18.51 17.63
C VAL A 614 20.38 -19.89 18.26
N GLY A 615 21.11 -20.93 17.86
CA GLY A 615 21.01 -22.26 18.46
C GLY A 615 21.44 -22.30 19.93
N SER A 616 22.47 -21.54 20.32
CA SER A 616 22.93 -21.47 21.72
C SER A 616 21.92 -20.83 22.68
N GLU A 617 21.01 -20.00 22.16
CA GLU A 617 19.90 -19.40 22.90
C GLU A 617 18.68 -20.33 23.00
N GLY A 618 18.75 -21.53 22.44
CA GLY A 618 17.70 -22.55 22.50
C GLY A 618 16.67 -22.48 21.36
N PHE A 619 16.90 -21.66 20.33
CA PHE A 619 16.00 -21.60 19.17
C PHE A 619 16.30 -22.70 18.14
N ARG A 620 15.25 -23.25 17.54
CA ARG A 620 15.34 -24.29 16.49
C ARG A 620 15.70 -23.67 15.16
N ALA A 621 17.00 -23.46 14.91
CA ALA A 621 17.51 -22.87 13.68
C ALA A 621 18.23 -23.89 12.79
N THR A 622 18.08 -23.73 11.48
CA THR A 622 18.86 -24.44 10.46
C THR A 622 19.61 -23.46 9.55
N ILE A 623 20.55 -23.98 8.76
CA ILE A 623 21.52 -23.19 7.99
C ILE A 623 21.40 -23.54 6.50
N LEU A 624 21.45 -22.50 5.65
CA LEU A 624 21.42 -22.68 4.22
C LEU A 624 22.36 -21.71 3.49
N HIS A 625 23.50 -22.22 3.05
CA HIS A 625 24.42 -21.50 2.19
C HIS A 625 25.14 -22.46 1.24
N GLY A 626 25.73 -21.94 0.16
CA GLY A 626 26.45 -22.74 -0.85
C GLY A 626 27.80 -23.30 -0.39
N GLY A 627 27.95 -23.62 0.89
CA GLY A 627 29.09 -24.37 1.45
C GLY A 627 28.66 -25.63 2.20
N LYS A 628 27.35 -25.85 2.39
CA LYS A 628 26.79 -27.12 2.85
C LYS A 628 26.68 -28.10 1.67
N SER A 629 26.73 -29.40 1.96
CA SER A 629 26.48 -30.41 0.93
C SER A 629 25.03 -30.34 0.44
N GLN A 630 24.74 -30.89 -0.74
CA GLN A 630 23.40 -30.85 -1.31
C GLN A 630 22.38 -31.55 -0.40
N ASP A 631 22.69 -32.76 0.06
CA ASP A 631 21.82 -33.53 0.98
C ASP A 631 21.51 -32.73 2.25
N GLN A 632 22.51 -32.06 2.83
CA GLN A 632 22.30 -31.20 4.00
C GLN A 632 21.37 -30.01 3.71
N ARG A 633 21.43 -29.45 2.50
CA ARG A 633 20.54 -28.34 2.09
C ARG A 633 19.11 -28.83 1.96
N GLU A 634 18.91 -30.00 1.35
CA GLU A 634 17.59 -30.63 1.18
C GLU A 634 16.98 -31.03 2.53
N ASP A 635 17.76 -31.64 3.42
CA ASP A 635 17.33 -31.98 4.77
C ASP A 635 16.97 -30.74 5.59
N SER A 636 17.77 -29.67 5.48
CA SER A 636 17.51 -28.40 6.16
C SER A 636 16.21 -27.76 5.68
N LEU A 637 15.98 -27.78 4.37
CA LEU A 637 14.76 -27.23 3.77
C LEU A 637 13.53 -28.05 4.09
N LYS A 638 13.64 -29.38 4.02
CA LYS A 638 12.58 -30.30 4.42
C LYS A 638 12.22 -30.11 5.89
N GLY A 639 13.23 -30.06 6.77
CA GLY A 639 13.02 -29.78 8.19
C GLY A 639 12.39 -28.42 8.47
N PHE A 640 12.71 -27.39 7.70
CA PHE A 640 12.06 -26.08 7.81
C PHE A 640 10.61 -26.09 7.28
N ARG A 641 10.36 -26.82 6.19
CA ARG A 641 9.01 -26.97 5.62
C ARG A 641 8.08 -27.73 6.57
N ASP A 642 8.58 -28.80 7.16
CA ASP A 642 7.85 -29.69 8.08
C ASP A 642 7.67 -29.08 9.49
N GLY A 643 8.31 -27.94 9.78
CA GLY A 643 8.21 -27.26 11.08
C GLY A 643 9.12 -27.84 12.17
N THR A 644 10.08 -28.68 11.80
CA THR A 644 11.15 -29.16 12.68
C THR A 644 12.05 -28.00 13.12
N TYR A 645 12.30 -27.05 12.21
CA TYR A 645 13.01 -25.79 12.49
C TYR A 645 12.08 -24.60 12.26
N ASP A 646 12.10 -23.64 13.20
CA ASP A 646 11.32 -22.40 13.09
C ASP A 646 12.09 -21.29 12.37
N LEU A 647 13.43 -21.36 12.39
CA LEU A 647 14.31 -20.36 11.81
C LEU A 647 15.22 -20.95 10.74
N LEU A 648 15.38 -20.23 9.65
CA LEU A 648 16.30 -20.53 8.56
C LEU A 648 17.29 -19.38 8.39
N VAL A 649 18.56 -19.61 8.70
CA VAL A 649 19.63 -18.63 8.43
C VAL A 649 20.20 -18.91 7.04
N ALA A 650 20.14 -17.94 6.14
CA ALA A 650 20.49 -18.14 4.74
C ALA A 650 21.27 -16.99 4.10
N THR A 651 22.08 -17.32 3.10
CA THR A 651 22.67 -16.34 2.17
C THR A 651 21.82 -16.16 0.92
N ASP A 652 21.96 -15.02 0.23
CA ASP A 652 21.27 -14.74 -1.05
C ASP A 652 21.33 -15.89 -2.06
N VAL A 653 22.52 -16.48 -2.25
CA VAL A 653 22.75 -17.55 -3.24
C VAL A 653 21.89 -18.78 -2.97
N ALA A 654 21.63 -19.05 -1.69
CA ALA A 654 20.97 -20.27 -1.26
C ALA A 654 19.49 -20.08 -0.93
N GLY A 655 19.02 -18.86 -0.66
CA GLY A 655 17.60 -18.56 -0.41
C GLY A 655 16.78 -18.18 -1.65
N ARG A 656 17.44 -17.84 -2.77
CA ARG A 656 16.76 -17.48 -4.02
C ARG A 656 16.35 -18.72 -4.81
N GLY A 657 15.17 -18.68 -5.43
CA GLY A 657 14.62 -19.80 -6.23
C GLY A 657 14.09 -20.98 -5.40
N LEU A 658 14.04 -20.84 -4.08
CA LEU A 658 13.40 -21.82 -3.21
C LEU A 658 11.97 -21.42 -2.93
N ASP A 659 11.03 -22.30 -3.27
CA ASP A 659 9.66 -22.21 -2.82
C ASP A 659 9.54 -22.70 -1.37
N ILE A 660 9.59 -21.73 -0.47
CA ILE A 660 9.44 -21.92 0.96
C ILE A 660 8.04 -21.42 1.32
N PRO A 661 7.12 -22.33 1.69
CA PRO A 661 5.73 -21.94 1.96
C PRO A 661 5.61 -21.11 3.24
N ASP A 662 4.82 -20.04 3.15
CA ASP A 662 4.28 -19.21 4.23
C ASP A 662 5.28 -18.76 5.30
N VAL A 663 6.31 -18.01 4.89
CA VAL A 663 7.20 -17.30 5.81
C VAL A 663 6.47 -16.08 6.37
N THR A 664 6.38 -16.01 7.69
CA THR A 664 5.71 -14.89 8.38
C THR A 664 6.61 -13.67 8.51
N HIS A 665 7.89 -13.89 8.80
CA HIS A 665 8.86 -12.83 9.06
C HIS A 665 10.16 -13.06 8.28
N VAL A 666 10.64 -12.00 7.64
CA VAL A 666 11.98 -11.95 7.02
C VAL A 666 12.83 -10.98 7.82
N ILE A 667 14.00 -11.41 8.25
CA ILE A 667 14.97 -10.57 8.98
C ILE A 667 16.21 -10.42 8.11
N ASN A 668 16.45 -9.23 7.58
CA ASN A 668 17.73 -8.88 6.95
C ASN A 668 18.72 -8.49 8.05
N TYR A 669 19.49 -9.46 8.53
CA TYR A 669 20.56 -9.21 9.50
C TYR A 669 21.66 -8.34 8.88
N ASP A 670 21.98 -8.63 7.62
CA ASP A 670 22.75 -7.74 6.75
C ASP A 670 21.87 -7.30 5.59
N VAL A 671 21.84 -6.02 5.28
CA VAL A 671 21.12 -5.50 4.11
C VAL A 671 21.95 -5.86 2.86
N PRO A 672 21.34 -6.29 1.73
CA PRO A 672 22.09 -6.55 0.51
C PRO A 672 22.62 -5.25 -0.10
N THR A 673 23.58 -5.36 -1.03
CA THR A 673 24.18 -4.20 -1.71
C THR A 673 23.28 -3.58 -2.79
N LYS A 674 22.44 -4.39 -3.44
CA LYS A 674 21.51 -3.97 -4.51
C LYS A 674 20.06 -4.03 -4.03
N ILE A 675 19.23 -3.09 -4.47
CA ILE A 675 17.80 -3.03 -4.10
C ILE A 675 16.98 -4.21 -4.63
N GLN A 676 17.30 -4.74 -5.82
CA GLN A 676 16.61 -5.90 -6.38
C GLN A 676 16.73 -7.12 -5.46
N ASN A 677 17.92 -7.30 -4.86
CA ASN A 677 18.17 -8.37 -3.91
C ASN A 677 17.36 -8.18 -2.62
N TYR A 678 17.19 -6.94 -2.17
CA TYR A 678 16.34 -6.61 -1.03
C TYR A 678 14.88 -6.99 -1.30
N CYS A 679 14.33 -6.58 -2.46
CA CYS A 679 12.99 -6.96 -2.90
C CYS A 679 12.81 -8.48 -2.94
N HIS A 680 13.79 -9.23 -3.46
CA HIS A 680 13.76 -10.70 -3.50
C HIS A 680 13.76 -11.37 -2.12
N ARG A 681 14.44 -10.77 -1.13
CA ARG A 681 14.46 -11.27 0.25
C ARG A 681 13.13 -11.03 0.94
N ILE A 682 12.59 -9.80 0.86
CA ILE A 682 11.31 -9.48 1.49
C ILE A 682 10.14 -10.22 0.81
N GLY A 683 10.21 -10.45 -0.50
CA GLY A 683 9.24 -11.28 -1.24
C GLY A 683 9.25 -12.78 -0.89
N ARG A 684 10.02 -13.20 0.13
CA ARG A 684 9.85 -14.52 0.77
C ARG A 684 8.67 -14.53 1.74
N THR A 685 8.26 -13.37 2.25
CA THR A 685 7.01 -13.19 3.00
C THR A 685 5.95 -12.51 2.14
N GLY A 686 4.72 -12.40 2.63
CA GLY A 686 3.61 -11.74 1.92
C GLY A 686 3.13 -12.47 0.65
N ARG A 687 3.40 -13.77 0.53
CA ARG A 687 2.99 -14.60 -0.62
C ARG A 687 1.50 -14.93 -0.57
N ALA A 688 0.91 -15.17 -1.74
CA ALA A 688 -0.49 -15.60 -1.91
C ALA A 688 -1.52 -14.68 -1.20
N GLY A 689 -1.23 -13.38 -1.06
CA GLY A 689 -2.15 -12.39 -0.48
C GLY A 689 -2.13 -12.29 1.04
N LYS A 690 -1.28 -13.04 1.74
CA LYS A 690 -1.05 -12.86 3.19
C LYS A 690 -0.23 -11.60 3.46
N GLU A 691 -0.40 -11.02 4.65
CA GLU A 691 0.49 -9.96 5.15
C GLU A 691 1.81 -10.57 5.65
N GLY A 692 2.89 -9.81 5.56
CA GLY A 692 4.22 -10.25 5.95
C GLY A 692 4.98 -9.13 6.67
N VAL A 693 5.98 -9.47 7.48
CA VAL A 693 6.83 -8.48 8.15
C VAL A 693 8.28 -8.66 7.70
N ALA A 694 8.92 -7.57 7.28
CA ALA A 694 10.33 -7.55 6.90
C ALA A 694 11.12 -6.59 7.79
N ILE A 695 12.03 -7.12 8.61
CA ILE A 695 12.84 -6.34 9.55
C ILE A 695 14.26 -6.26 9.02
N SER A 696 14.81 -5.05 8.87
CA SER A 696 16.14 -4.86 8.29
C SER A 696 17.05 -4.06 9.19
N PHE A 697 18.26 -4.57 9.44
CA PHE A 697 19.27 -3.90 10.26
C PHE A 697 20.27 -3.15 9.39
N LEU A 698 20.11 -1.83 9.33
CA LEU A 698 20.94 -0.95 8.52
C LEU A 698 22.08 -0.37 9.37
N THR A 699 23.29 -0.36 8.82
CA THR A 699 24.49 0.22 9.45
C THR A 699 25.13 1.29 8.59
N ASP A 700 26.08 2.04 9.16
CA ASP A 700 26.90 3.01 8.42
C ASP A 700 27.76 2.37 7.32
N GLN A 701 27.89 1.05 7.26
CA GLN A 701 28.67 0.35 6.21
C GLN A 701 27.84 0.10 4.95
N ASP A 702 26.52 0.16 5.03
CA ASP A 702 25.59 -0.20 3.96
C ASP A 702 25.30 1.01 3.05
N GLU A 703 26.30 1.85 2.78
CA GLU A 703 26.18 3.14 2.09
C GLU A 703 25.58 3.01 0.67
N GLU A 704 25.90 1.92 -0.05
CA GLU A 704 25.55 1.70 -1.46
C GLU A 704 24.03 1.60 -1.70
N ILE A 705 23.27 0.99 -0.77
CA ILE A 705 21.83 0.76 -0.93
C ILE A 705 20.96 1.86 -0.29
N MET A 706 21.53 2.77 0.52
CA MET A 706 20.74 3.69 1.35
C MET A 706 19.79 4.58 0.54
N TYR A 707 20.24 5.09 -0.61
CA TYR A 707 19.42 5.93 -1.49
C TYR A 707 18.26 5.14 -2.08
N ASP A 708 18.55 4.01 -2.72
CA ASP A 708 17.54 3.17 -3.36
C ASP A 708 16.54 2.62 -2.33
N LEU A 709 17.02 2.21 -1.15
CA LEU A 709 16.17 1.75 -0.06
C LEU A 709 15.24 2.85 0.46
N LYS A 710 15.74 4.08 0.60
CA LYS A 710 14.90 5.22 1.00
C LYS A 710 13.80 5.46 -0.04
N GLN A 711 14.15 5.57 -1.32
CA GLN A 711 13.18 5.76 -2.39
C GLN A 711 12.14 4.64 -2.42
N TYR A 712 12.60 3.41 -2.23
CA TYR A 712 11.75 2.23 -2.20
C TYR A 712 10.75 2.26 -1.03
N LEU A 713 11.19 2.65 0.17
CA LEU A 713 10.31 2.80 1.33
C LEU A 713 9.29 3.93 1.14
N GLU A 714 9.71 5.07 0.58
CA GLU A 714 8.82 6.19 0.25
C GLU A 714 7.77 5.78 -0.79
N ALA A 715 8.17 5.05 -1.84
CA ALA A 715 7.25 4.50 -2.84
C ALA A 715 6.26 3.48 -2.25
N CYS A 716 6.68 2.71 -1.25
CA CYS A 716 5.82 1.76 -0.54
C CYS A 716 4.96 2.40 0.57
N GLU A 717 5.01 3.72 0.77
CA GLU A 717 4.33 4.42 1.89
C GLU A 717 4.74 3.91 3.28
N MET A 718 5.96 3.40 3.41
CA MET A 718 6.49 2.84 4.67
C MET A 718 7.29 3.88 5.46
N PRO A 719 7.31 3.80 6.81
CA PRO A 719 7.99 4.78 7.64
C PRO A 719 9.51 4.72 7.41
N VAL A 720 10.07 5.77 6.84
CA VAL A 720 11.52 5.94 6.70
C VAL A 720 12.12 6.37 8.04
N PRO A 721 13.12 5.64 8.58
CA PRO A 721 13.84 6.08 9.78
C PRO A 721 14.45 7.47 9.58
N LYS A 722 14.34 8.34 10.59
CA LYS A 722 14.87 9.71 10.50
C LYS A 722 16.36 9.71 10.21
N GLU A 723 17.07 8.75 10.79
CA GLU A 723 18.51 8.53 10.60
C GLU A 723 18.83 8.27 9.13
N LEU A 724 18.06 7.40 8.46
CA LEU A 724 18.20 7.12 7.03
C LEU A 724 17.82 8.35 6.18
N ALA A 725 16.70 9.01 6.49
CA ALA A 725 16.22 10.15 5.72
C ALA A 725 17.20 11.33 5.69
N HIS A 726 17.95 11.54 6.79
CA HIS A 726 18.92 12.63 6.91
C HIS A 726 20.35 12.23 6.52
N HIS A 727 20.62 10.94 6.31
CA HIS A 727 21.95 10.44 5.96
C HIS A 727 22.45 11.01 4.63
N ALA A 728 23.73 11.36 4.53
CA ALA A 728 24.31 11.99 3.33
C ALA A 728 24.15 11.12 2.07
N MET A 729 24.42 9.82 2.21
CA MET A 729 24.34 8.84 1.12
C MET A 729 22.90 8.46 0.73
N ALA A 730 21.89 8.88 1.49
CA ALA A 730 20.48 8.65 1.16
C ALA A 730 19.84 9.84 0.42
N LYS A 731 20.58 10.93 0.21
CA LYS A 731 20.07 12.14 -0.47
C LYS A 731 20.26 12.12 -1.98
N ALA A 732 21.25 11.40 -2.47
CA ALA A 732 21.58 11.34 -3.88
C ALA A 732 22.07 9.93 -4.24
N PRO A 733 21.87 9.47 -5.49
CA PRO A 733 22.38 8.17 -5.92
C PRO A 733 23.92 8.17 -5.90
N ALA A 734 24.50 6.99 -5.72
CA ALA A 734 25.94 6.82 -5.72
C ALA A 734 26.55 7.39 -7.02
N GLY A 735 27.50 8.31 -6.90
CA GLY A 735 28.15 8.98 -8.04
C GLY A 735 27.43 10.23 -8.58
N ALA A 736 26.31 10.66 -8.00
CA ALA A 736 25.64 11.91 -8.38
C ALA A 736 26.56 13.12 -8.17
N ARG A 737 26.67 13.97 -9.20
CA ARG A 737 27.46 15.21 -9.16
C ARG A 737 26.55 16.42 -9.05
N ASP A 738 26.96 17.42 -8.27
CA ASP A 738 26.29 18.73 -8.21
C ASP A 738 26.48 19.50 -9.54
N GLU A 739 25.77 20.62 -9.69
CA GLU A 739 25.91 21.53 -10.85
C GLU A 739 27.34 22.08 -11.01
N LYS A 740 28.21 21.90 -10.01
CA LYS A 740 29.62 22.32 -9.99
C LYS A 740 30.59 21.15 -10.21
N GLY A 741 30.09 19.94 -10.52
CA GLY A 741 30.88 18.75 -10.79
C GLY A 741 31.40 17.97 -9.56
N ASN A 742 31.05 18.37 -8.34
CA ASN A 742 31.44 17.67 -7.11
C ASN A 742 30.51 16.49 -6.83
N VAL A 743 31.08 15.35 -6.42
CA VAL A 743 30.30 14.18 -6.00
C VAL A 743 29.53 14.52 -4.72
N ILE A 744 28.19 14.51 -4.79
CA ILE A 744 27.26 14.85 -3.70
C ILE A 744 27.33 13.79 -2.59
N ALA A 745 27.60 12.55 -2.97
CA ALA A 745 27.69 11.38 -2.11
C ALA A 745 29.08 10.74 -2.25
N LYS A 746 30.09 11.28 -1.54
CA LYS A 746 31.45 10.70 -1.54
C LYS A 746 31.40 9.34 -0.84
N THR A 747 31.66 8.26 -1.57
CA THR A 747 31.90 6.96 -0.93
C THR A 747 33.26 6.97 -0.23
N LYS A 748 33.45 6.15 0.81
CA LYS A 748 34.79 5.96 1.40
C LYS A 748 35.86 5.53 0.39
N ARG A 749 35.47 4.84 -0.69
CA ARG A 749 36.36 4.47 -1.81
C ARG A 749 36.85 5.69 -2.60
N ASP A 750 36.00 6.70 -2.81
CA ASP A 750 36.39 7.95 -3.49
C ASP A 750 37.32 8.83 -2.66
N THR A 751 37.35 8.61 -1.34
CA THR A 751 38.19 9.41 -0.44
C THR A 751 39.65 8.98 -0.50
N ILE A 752 39.93 7.73 -0.88
CA ILE A 752 41.30 7.16 -0.96
C ILE A 752 42.00 7.53 -2.27
N ILE A 753 41.25 7.83 -3.34
CA ILE A 753 41.82 8.22 -4.64
C ILE A 753 42.27 9.70 -4.66
N TYR A 754 41.79 10.50 -3.70
CA TYR A 754 42.11 11.93 -3.58
C TYR A 754 42.83 12.29 -2.27
N SER A 755 43.56 11.36 -1.66
CA SER A 755 44.45 11.60 -0.53
C SER A 755 45.91 11.41 -0.91
#